data_AF-A0A7C4R2X9-F1
#
_entry.id   AF-A0A7C4R2X9-F1
#
_cell.length_a   1.000
_cell.length_b   1.000
_cell.length_c   1.000
_cell.angle_alpha   90.00
_cell.angle_beta   90.00
_cell.angle_gamma   90.00
#
_symmetry.space_group_name_H-M   'P 1'
#
loop_
_entity.id
_entity.type
_entity.pdbx_description
1 polymer ?
#
loop_
_entity_poly.entity_id
_entity_poly.type
_entity_poly.pdbx_seq_one_letter_code
_entity_poly.pdbx_strand_id
1 'polypeptide(L)'
;MSEKIKTEIPKIETRVKTKLESWVENRTKDIKPKDFSSEYSTYEEIKKYFDTFSSGEKVSKLYDLLSSYFKIEKPGGAELPEGNAELEKAKKEILSYAKILWDDEATKQGLLEVFARGTGERKFLRESSVGKINENLIREIKDICRKYEDLNQRVWMGKINPVLASKLKIDLGKLAQDLVEKRGDQEDLLGLKKLEHAPENTDAVAQAQYKKFLEYQKQLSDGFVWLPSRLGIHQKTIEQLQNGRWPILMGEAGTGKSEQADAAAKMLTGELPENITCTDRTGEKELIAKTEIDAEGSYEVYGAAMRAMTGFDNSRQKEVVRTMARMLRLDEINRMSGQSPGYSILKMLRQLKAGRVYKGKEILPGFGAIGTANPSGPRYDDRYEMDAAMQREFANIIVDYPPMTHSDPELYEFMISVIMDEKGFINADEKEIAPAYKEKDFSIDEIETLADGRKVVGKKEIIESANDKSHGYLYRLAFAIKSVQDAFVHYQDEGDFPGVLKFTKDANGKLKIDPNGSEKLTLSKATITLYDVASWMKGFRERMGKDNPEYQTKNLSGFMKYKLESYIDGLSDKEDKERVRAVFDHFRLFDIDDVAFEKPLTPQEIGYLSPRTPRPLKLQDPIEGDGSPGDENNGNEGGGKPPAPPEFLGTEIMIRNPDGSTKMILMDKKSITVNIQGKEKGIYPGTRLMLSGEKLIFMGLLTGDENTVILSEDGNIGREVVRAELENAEFSSQFISEFGPESKEKPIEIDFESEKQSWNKFYDRHKIKDSAGNIFKIPENLQLTSESVEKARELIKKFGFNKMM
;
A
#
# COMPACT_ATOMS: atom_id res chain seq x y z
N MET A 1 5.84 -16.41 -22.02
CA MET A 1 5.58 -16.98 -20.67
C MET A 1 5.53 -18.51 -20.76
N SER A 2 6.24 -19.27 -19.92
CA SER A 2 6.37 -20.72 -20.10
C SER A 2 5.10 -21.49 -19.73
N GLU A 3 4.64 -22.43 -20.57
CA GLU A 3 3.59 -23.45 -20.27
C GLU A 3 3.77 -24.14 -18.90
N LYS A 4 5.00 -24.16 -18.40
CA LYS A 4 5.36 -24.63 -17.07
C LYS A 4 4.56 -23.98 -15.94
N ILE A 5 4.25 -22.68 -16.03
CA ILE A 5 3.52 -21.96 -14.97
C ILE A 5 2.03 -22.36 -14.97
N LYS A 6 1.41 -22.45 -16.16
CA LYS A 6 0.01 -22.90 -16.31
C LYS A 6 -0.20 -24.33 -15.84
N THR A 7 0.80 -25.20 -16.01
CA THR A 7 0.75 -26.59 -15.55
C THR A 7 1.19 -26.78 -14.08
N GLU A 8 1.96 -25.86 -13.50
CA GLU A 8 2.37 -25.93 -12.10
C GLU A 8 1.32 -25.41 -11.12
N ILE A 9 0.56 -24.35 -11.45
CA ILE A 9 -0.44 -23.74 -10.53
C ILE A 9 -1.46 -24.78 -10.03
N PRO A 10 -2.13 -25.57 -10.89
CA PRO A 10 -3.05 -26.59 -10.42
C PRO A 10 -2.38 -27.64 -9.51
N LYS A 11 -1.13 -28.03 -9.81
CA LYS A 11 -0.36 -28.96 -8.97
C LYS A 11 -0.03 -28.38 -7.59
N ILE A 12 0.29 -27.09 -7.53
CA ILE A 12 0.51 -26.38 -6.27
C ILE A 12 -0.78 -26.33 -5.47
N GLU A 13 -1.89 -25.98 -6.11
CA GLU A 13 -3.20 -25.93 -5.46
C GLU A 13 -3.57 -27.29 -4.85
N THR A 14 -3.48 -28.38 -5.63
CA THR A 14 -3.72 -29.74 -5.12
C THR A 14 -2.82 -30.05 -3.92
N ARG A 15 -1.52 -29.75 -4.02
CA ARG A 15 -0.57 -29.99 -2.92
C ARG A 15 -0.88 -29.17 -1.67
N VAL A 16 -1.31 -27.93 -1.83
CA VAL A 16 -1.71 -27.04 -0.72
C VAL A 16 -2.98 -27.58 -0.06
N LYS A 17 -4.00 -27.97 -0.86
CA LYS A 17 -5.23 -28.58 -0.35
C LYS A 17 -4.93 -29.80 0.51
N THR A 18 -4.19 -30.78 -0.01
CA THR A 18 -3.84 -32.01 0.72
C THR A 18 -3.06 -31.73 2.01
N LYS A 19 -2.13 -30.77 1.97
CA LYS A 19 -1.35 -30.40 3.17
C LYS A 19 -2.20 -29.71 4.23
N LEU A 20 -3.06 -28.78 3.83
CA LEU A 20 -3.93 -28.06 4.76
C LEU A 20 -4.95 -29.01 5.39
N GLU A 21 -5.57 -29.86 4.59
CA GLU A 21 -6.51 -30.87 5.05
C GLU A 21 -5.87 -31.81 6.07
N SER A 22 -4.74 -32.42 5.73
CA SER A 22 -4.01 -33.28 6.66
C SER A 22 -3.56 -32.54 7.93
N TRP A 23 -3.19 -31.26 7.82
CA TRP A 23 -2.77 -30.46 8.98
C TRP A 23 -3.92 -30.20 9.95
N VAL A 24 -5.12 -29.86 9.46
CA VAL A 24 -6.30 -29.62 10.31
C VAL A 24 -6.83 -30.92 10.91
N GLU A 25 -6.95 -31.98 10.10
CA GLU A 25 -7.45 -33.28 10.57
C GLU A 25 -6.56 -33.85 11.69
N ASN A 26 -5.24 -33.77 11.54
CA ASN A 26 -4.31 -34.25 12.56
C ASN A 26 -4.43 -33.50 13.90
N ARG A 27 -4.84 -32.23 13.88
CA ARG A 27 -4.96 -31.38 15.08
C ARG A 27 -6.34 -31.45 15.72
N THR A 28 -7.37 -31.76 14.94
CA THR A 28 -8.75 -31.81 15.43
C THR A 28 -9.26 -33.23 15.70
N LYS A 29 -8.53 -34.29 15.28
CA LYS A 29 -8.93 -35.70 15.47
C LYS A 29 -9.24 -36.12 16.91
N ASP A 30 -8.56 -35.50 17.88
CA ASP A 30 -8.68 -35.88 19.29
C ASP A 30 -9.72 -35.03 20.05
N ILE A 31 -10.32 -34.03 19.39
CA ILE A 31 -11.36 -33.17 19.96
C ILE A 31 -12.71 -33.90 19.92
N LYS A 32 -13.32 -34.12 21.09
CA LYS A 32 -14.61 -34.81 21.24
C LYS A 32 -15.70 -33.83 21.71
N PRO A 33 -17.00 -34.09 21.48
CA PRO A 33 -18.09 -33.22 21.96
C PRO A 33 -18.05 -32.90 23.47
N LYS A 34 -17.54 -33.84 24.29
CA LYS A 34 -17.35 -33.64 25.73
C LYS A 34 -16.24 -32.63 26.08
N ASP A 35 -15.35 -32.32 25.14
CA ASP A 35 -14.26 -31.35 25.31
C ASP A 35 -14.72 -29.90 25.17
N PHE A 36 -15.99 -29.68 24.79
CA PHE A 36 -16.60 -28.36 24.62
C PHE A 36 -17.20 -27.81 25.92
N SER A 37 -17.07 -28.50 27.06
CA SER A 37 -17.57 -28.01 28.35
C SER A 37 -16.65 -26.92 28.91
N SER A 38 -16.86 -25.68 28.46
CA SER A 38 -16.52 -24.51 29.27
C SER A 38 -17.70 -24.18 30.20
N GLU A 39 -17.49 -23.36 31.22
CA GLU A 39 -18.56 -22.82 32.08
C GLU A 39 -19.65 -22.04 31.30
N TYR A 40 -19.52 -21.83 29.98
CA TYR A 40 -20.28 -20.82 29.23
C TYR A 40 -20.96 -21.28 27.94
N SER A 41 -20.65 -22.45 27.33
CA SER A 41 -21.37 -22.95 26.13
C SER A 41 -21.16 -24.45 25.87
N THR A 42 -22.17 -25.14 25.37
CA THR A 42 -22.16 -26.54 24.90
C THR A 42 -21.83 -26.65 23.41
N TYR A 43 -21.45 -27.85 22.94
CA TYR A 43 -21.23 -28.13 21.51
C TYR A 43 -22.42 -27.68 20.63
N GLU A 44 -23.65 -27.93 21.09
CA GLU A 44 -24.86 -27.57 20.34
C GLU A 44 -25.14 -26.07 20.33
N GLU A 45 -24.79 -25.36 21.40
CA GLU A 45 -24.90 -23.90 21.46
C GLU A 45 -23.91 -23.23 20.51
N ILE A 46 -22.67 -23.72 20.45
CA ILE A 46 -21.64 -23.21 19.53
C ILE A 46 -22.01 -23.53 18.08
N LYS A 47 -22.52 -24.73 17.81
CA LYS A 47 -23.01 -25.10 16.48
C LYS A 47 -24.17 -24.19 16.05
N LYS A 48 -25.16 -24.00 16.92
CA LYS A 48 -26.30 -23.09 16.68
C LYS A 48 -25.85 -21.65 16.45
N TYR A 49 -24.81 -21.20 17.15
CA TYR A 49 -24.19 -19.90 16.91
C TYR A 49 -23.62 -19.81 15.49
N PHE A 50 -22.81 -20.78 15.04
CA PHE A 50 -22.27 -20.78 13.67
C PHE A 50 -23.34 -21.01 12.60
N ASP A 51 -24.47 -21.65 12.91
CA ASP A 51 -25.60 -21.79 11.97
C ASP A 51 -26.27 -20.44 11.65
N THR A 52 -26.01 -19.39 12.42
CA THR A 52 -26.43 -18.02 12.06
C THR A 52 -25.56 -17.38 10.97
N PHE A 53 -24.39 -17.94 10.69
CA PHE A 53 -23.41 -17.42 9.73
C PHE A 53 -23.71 -17.98 8.34
N SER A 54 -23.51 -17.15 7.31
CA SER A 54 -23.44 -17.60 5.91
C SER A 54 -22.23 -18.51 5.67
N SER A 55 -22.26 -19.27 4.57
CA SER A 55 -21.16 -20.17 4.19
C SER A 55 -19.82 -19.43 4.09
N GLY A 56 -19.79 -18.24 3.47
CA GLY A 56 -18.57 -17.45 3.37
C GLY A 56 -18.07 -16.94 4.73
N GLU A 57 -18.98 -16.56 5.63
CA GLU A 57 -18.60 -16.14 7.00
C GLU A 57 -18.03 -17.30 7.81
N LYS A 58 -18.59 -18.51 7.66
CA LYS A 58 -18.03 -19.74 8.25
C LYS A 58 -16.62 -20.01 7.74
N VAL A 59 -16.36 -19.87 6.43
CA VAL A 59 -15.03 -20.01 5.83
C VAL A 59 -14.04 -18.99 6.41
N SER A 60 -14.43 -17.72 6.46
CA SER A 60 -13.61 -16.64 7.03
C SER A 60 -13.29 -16.91 8.51
N LYS A 61 -14.30 -17.32 9.29
CA LYS A 61 -14.14 -17.63 10.71
C LYS A 61 -13.24 -18.84 10.95
N LEU A 62 -13.34 -19.88 10.11
CA LEU A 62 -12.47 -21.04 10.18
C LEU A 62 -11.02 -20.62 9.88
N TYR A 63 -10.78 -19.85 8.83
CA TYR A 63 -9.46 -19.30 8.53
C TYR A 63 -8.91 -18.48 9.72
N ASP A 64 -9.77 -17.70 10.37
CA ASP A 64 -9.41 -16.90 11.52
C ASP A 64 -8.90 -17.73 12.70
N LEU A 65 -9.64 -18.77 13.05
CA LEU A 65 -9.31 -19.69 14.12
C LEU A 65 -7.99 -20.41 13.84
N LEU A 66 -7.81 -20.95 12.63
CA LEU A 66 -6.58 -21.64 12.24
C LEU A 66 -5.37 -20.70 12.22
N SER A 67 -5.55 -19.45 11.76
CA SER A 67 -4.49 -18.43 11.76
C SER A 67 -4.06 -18.05 13.19
N SER A 68 -5.02 -17.88 14.10
CA SER A 68 -4.75 -17.59 15.50
C SER A 68 -4.03 -18.77 16.18
N TYR A 69 -4.48 -19.99 15.92
CA TYR A 69 -3.80 -21.20 16.41
C TYR A 69 -2.36 -21.28 15.92
N PHE A 70 -2.11 -21.01 14.64
CA PHE A 70 -0.76 -21.02 14.07
C PHE A 70 0.16 -19.95 14.67
N LYS A 71 -0.37 -18.77 15.02
CA LYS A 71 0.40 -17.73 15.74
C LYS A 71 0.82 -18.20 17.13
N ILE A 72 -0.05 -18.94 17.81
CA ILE A 72 0.21 -19.51 19.15
C ILE A 72 1.24 -20.65 19.07
N GLU A 73 1.25 -21.46 18.00
CA GLU A 73 2.22 -22.57 17.83
C GLU A 73 3.64 -22.12 17.46
N LYS A 74 3.86 -20.90 16.94
CA LYS A 74 5.19 -20.47 16.46
C LYS A 74 6.18 -20.25 17.60
N PRO A 75 7.42 -20.77 17.51
CA PRO A 75 8.50 -20.43 18.45
C PRO A 75 8.77 -18.92 18.42
N GLY A 76 8.66 -18.24 19.56
CA GLY A 76 8.84 -16.78 19.68
C GLY A 76 7.59 -15.93 19.39
N GLY A 77 6.41 -16.54 19.22
CA GLY A 77 5.13 -15.83 19.19
C GLY A 77 4.70 -15.42 20.60
N ALA A 78 4.94 -14.16 20.97
CA ALA A 78 4.84 -13.59 22.32
C ALA A 78 5.77 -14.26 23.34
N GLU A 79 6.53 -13.45 24.09
CA GLU A 79 7.14 -13.91 25.34
C GLU A 79 6.00 -14.34 26.27
N LEU A 80 5.71 -15.64 26.32
CA LEU A 80 4.75 -16.18 27.26
C LEU A 80 5.51 -16.96 28.32
N PRO A 81 5.31 -16.63 29.61
CA PRO A 81 6.00 -17.27 30.72
C PRO A 81 5.66 -18.77 30.74
N GLU A 82 6.68 -19.59 31.02
CA GLU A 82 6.52 -21.03 31.19
C GLU A 82 5.46 -21.33 32.28
N GLY A 83 4.28 -21.80 31.86
CA GLY A 83 3.12 -22.02 32.75
C GLY A 83 1.83 -22.36 31.98
N ASN A 84 1.79 -23.57 31.41
CA ASN A 84 1.07 -23.92 30.18
C ASN A 84 -0.38 -24.48 30.37
N ALA A 85 -1.21 -23.93 31.27
CA ALA A 85 -2.59 -24.42 31.45
C ALA A 85 -3.65 -23.57 30.72
N GLU A 86 -3.58 -22.24 30.85
CA GLU A 86 -4.49 -21.32 30.16
C GLU A 86 -4.24 -21.28 28.66
N LEU A 87 -2.98 -21.40 28.24
CA LEU A 87 -2.61 -21.46 26.83
C LEU A 87 -3.13 -22.75 26.16
N GLU A 88 -2.98 -23.90 26.83
CA GLU A 88 -3.53 -25.16 26.35
C GLU A 88 -5.05 -25.16 26.35
N LYS A 89 -5.69 -24.49 27.32
CA LYS A 89 -7.13 -24.25 27.33
C LYS A 89 -7.57 -23.42 26.11
N ALA A 90 -6.89 -22.31 25.83
CA ALA A 90 -7.18 -21.45 24.67
C ALA A 90 -6.95 -22.17 23.33
N LYS A 91 -5.85 -22.94 23.20
CA LYS A 91 -5.58 -23.78 22.03
C LYS A 91 -6.71 -24.79 21.80
N LYS A 92 -7.13 -25.47 22.88
CA LYS A 92 -8.20 -26.47 22.82
C LYS A 92 -9.54 -25.83 22.44
N GLU A 93 -9.86 -24.66 22.98
CA GLU A 93 -11.06 -23.89 22.60
C GLU A 93 -11.06 -23.50 21.11
N ILE A 94 -9.93 -22.97 20.61
CA ILE A 94 -9.79 -22.62 19.19
C ILE A 94 -9.99 -23.84 18.29
N LEU A 95 -9.35 -24.97 18.62
CA LEU A 95 -9.48 -26.21 17.85
C LEU A 95 -10.89 -26.80 17.91
N SER A 96 -11.57 -26.66 19.05
CA SER A 96 -12.98 -27.03 19.21
C SER A 96 -13.87 -26.27 18.23
N TYR A 97 -13.76 -24.95 18.16
CA TYR A 97 -14.55 -24.15 17.20
C TYR A 97 -14.16 -24.44 15.76
N ALA A 98 -12.85 -24.61 15.50
CA ALA A 98 -12.36 -24.96 14.17
C ALA A 98 -12.90 -26.32 13.71
N LYS A 99 -13.03 -27.30 14.61
CA LYS A 99 -13.59 -28.63 14.29
C LYS A 99 -15.04 -28.54 13.85
N ILE A 100 -15.88 -27.79 14.56
CA ILE A 100 -17.29 -27.58 14.17
C ILE A 100 -17.40 -27.03 12.75
N LEU A 101 -16.61 -26.01 12.44
CA LEU A 101 -16.61 -25.38 11.12
C LEU A 101 -15.95 -26.27 10.04
N TRP A 102 -14.95 -27.06 10.40
CA TRP A 102 -14.27 -27.99 9.49
C TRP A 102 -15.13 -29.21 9.12
N ASP A 103 -16.03 -29.63 10.01
CA ASP A 103 -16.98 -30.73 9.75
C ASP A 103 -18.12 -30.33 8.81
N ASP A 104 -18.33 -29.04 8.59
CA ASP A 104 -19.23 -28.53 7.56
C ASP A 104 -18.55 -28.58 6.19
N GLU A 105 -18.97 -29.52 5.34
CA GLU A 105 -18.30 -29.81 4.06
C GLU A 105 -18.22 -28.58 3.14
N ALA A 106 -19.27 -27.74 3.12
CA ALA A 106 -19.27 -26.50 2.33
C ALA A 106 -18.20 -25.52 2.83
N THR A 107 -18.05 -25.37 4.15
CA THR A 107 -17.03 -24.53 4.78
C THR A 107 -15.62 -25.07 4.55
N LYS A 108 -15.44 -26.40 4.66
CA LYS A 108 -14.17 -27.08 4.37
C LYS A 108 -13.73 -26.83 2.93
N GLN A 109 -14.60 -27.11 1.95
CA GLN A 109 -14.28 -26.93 0.53
C GLN A 109 -14.02 -25.47 0.20
N GLY A 110 -14.84 -24.55 0.70
CA GLY A 110 -14.65 -23.11 0.50
C GLY A 110 -13.28 -22.64 0.99
N LEU A 111 -12.85 -23.07 2.18
CA LEU A 111 -11.52 -22.73 2.69
C LEU A 111 -10.40 -23.33 1.83
N LEU A 112 -10.50 -24.62 1.49
CA LEU A 112 -9.50 -25.31 0.69
C LEU A 112 -9.33 -24.67 -0.69
N GLU A 113 -10.43 -24.25 -1.33
CA GLU A 113 -10.41 -23.55 -2.60
C GLU A 113 -9.75 -22.18 -2.51
N VAL A 114 -10.27 -21.31 -1.63
CA VAL A 114 -9.80 -19.92 -1.51
C VAL A 114 -8.32 -19.87 -1.10
N PHE A 115 -7.93 -20.71 -0.14
CA PHE A 115 -6.55 -20.72 0.36
C PHE A 115 -5.56 -21.31 -0.65
N ALA A 116 -5.93 -22.41 -1.32
CA ALA A 116 -5.06 -23.03 -2.32
C ALA A 116 -4.89 -22.12 -3.52
N ARG A 117 -5.99 -21.60 -4.07
CA ARG A 117 -5.99 -20.67 -5.20
C ARG A 117 -5.21 -19.40 -4.86
N GLY A 118 -5.49 -18.78 -3.71
CA GLY A 118 -4.75 -17.61 -3.24
C GLY A 118 -3.25 -17.86 -3.03
N THR A 119 -2.84 -19.09 -2.74
CA THR A 119 -1.41 -19.48 -2.67
C THR A 119 -0.79 -19.64 -4.06
N GLY A 120 -1.52 -20.28 -4.98
CA GLY A 120 -1.14 -20.42 -6.39
C GLY A 120 -0.95 -19.05 -7.05
N GLU A 121 -1.94 -18.18 -6.88
CA GLU A 121 -1.94 -16.78 -7.30
C GLU A 121 -0.68 -16.04 -6.83
N ARG A 122 -0.38 -16.04 -5.52
CA ARG A 122 0.84 -15.37 -5.00
C ARG A 122 2.13 -15.94 -5.57
N LYS A 123 2.20 -17.24 -5.89
CA LYS A 123 3.37 -17.81 -6.57
C LYS A 123 3.44 -17.33 -8.02
N PHE A 124 2.31 -17.32 -8.72
CA PHE A 124 2.21 -16.79 -10.08
C PHE A 124 2.72 -15.34 -10.18
N LEU A 125 2.24 -14.44 -9.32
CA LEU A 125 2.71 -13.05 -9.32
C LEU A 125 4.23 -12.98 -9.13
N ARG A 126 4.79 -13.66 -8.11
CA ARG A 126 6.24 -13.64 -7.84
C ARG A 126 7.09 -14.10 -9.03
N GLU A 127 6.58 -15.01 -9.83
CA GLU A 127 7.30 -15.56 -10.99
C GLU A 127 7.09 -14.74 -12.28
N SER A 128 5.96 -14.01 -12.38
CA SER A 128 5.62 -13.15 -13.51
C SER A 128 6.57 -11.94 -13.67
N SER A 129 6.68 -11.42 -14.90
CA SER A 129 7.42 -10.19 -15.21
C SER A 129 6.82 -8.99 -14.45
N VAL A 130 5.50 -8.84 -14.49
CA VAL A 130 4.75 -7.81 -13.75
C VAL A 130 5.09 -7.83 -12.27
N GLY A 131 5.06 -9.02 -11.64
CA GLY A 131 5.35 -9.11 -10.20
C GLY A 131 6.79 -8.80 -9.86
N LYS A 132 7.77 -9.19 -10.68
CA LYS A 132 9.18 -8.82 -10.48
C LYS A 132 9.38 -7.30 -10.59
N ILE A 133 8.78 -6.67 -11.61
CA ILE A 133 8.84 -5.21 -11.79
C ILE A 133 8.17 -4.51 -10.60
N ASN A 134 6.96 -4.95 -10.21
CA ASN A 134 6.22 -4.36 -9.10
C ASN A 134 6.98 -4.51 -7.76
N GLU A 135 7.60 -5.66 -7.50
CA GLU A 135 8.39 -5.86 -6.27
C GLU A 135 9.64 -4.97 -6.22
N ASN A 136 10.29 -4.75 -7.37
CA ASN A 136 11.39 -3.80 -7.47
C ASN A 136 10.91 -2.35 -7.27
N LEU A 137 9.82 -1.94 -7.93
CA LEU A 137 9.23 -0.61 -7.74
C LEU A 137 8.81 -0.36 -6.29
N ILE A 138 8.13 -1.33 -5.65
CA ILE A 138 7.75 -1.22 -4.23
C ILE A 138 8.99 -1.04 -3.35
N ARG A 139 10.08 -1.78 -3.62
CA ARG A 139 11.34 -1.67 -2.88
C ARG A 139 11.97 -0.29 -3.08
N GLU A 140 12.09 0.16 -4.33
CA GLU A 140 12.63 1.47 -4.69
C GLU A 140 11.82 2.61 -4.06
N ILE A 141 10.49 2.61 -4.23
CA ILE A 141 9.59 3.60 -3.62
C ILE A 141 9.79 3.61 -2.11
N LYS A 142 9.83 2.45 -1.46
CA LYS A 142 10.00 2.37 0.00
C LYS A 142 11.35 2.91 0.45
N ASP A 143 12.42 2.61 -0.28
CA ASP A 143 13.77 3.08 0.06
C ASP A 143 13.91 4.59 -0.19
N ILE A 144 13.36 5.12 -1.27
CA ILE A 144 13.33 6.55 -1.55
C ILE A 144 12.44 7.26 -0.52
N CYS A 145 11.26 6.72 -0.19
CA CYS A 145 10.36 7.28 0.83
C CYS A 145 11.07 7.40 2.17
N ARG A 146 11.75 6.33 2.61
CA ARG A 146 12.52 6.35 3.87
C ARG A 146 13.62 7.41 3.85
N LYS A 147 14.38 7.51 2.76
CA LYS A 147 15.43 8.53 2.62
C LYS A 147 14.83 9.94 2.61
N TYR A 148 13.72 10.11 1.90
CA TYR A 148 12.99 11.38 1.82
C TYR A 148 12.46 11.79 3.20
N GLU A 149 11.76 10.91 3.90
CA GLU A 149 11.19 11.16 5.23
C GLU A 149 12.29 11.48 6.26
N ASP A 150 13.34 10.67 6.31
CA ASP A 150 14.48 10.88 7.22
C ASP A 150 15.22 12.20 6.91
N LEU A 151 15.48 12.49 5.63
CA LEU A 151 16.11 13.75 5.25
C LEU A 151 15.19 14.94 5.53
N ASN A 152 13.91 14.85 5.20
CA ASN A 152 12.91 15.89 5.44
C ASN A 152 12.80 16.20 6.93
N GLN A 153 12.70 15.16 7.77
CA GLN A 153 12.69 15.30 9.21
C GLN A 153 13.98 15.94 9.71
N ARG A 154 15.17 15.51 9.26
CA ARG A 154 16.44 16.15 9.68
C ARG A 154 16.52 17.61 9.29
N VAL A 155 16.13 17.95 8.06
CA VAL A 155 16.11 19.32 7.54
C VAL A 155 15.14 20.17 8.36
N TRP A 156 13.92 19.67 8.58
CA TRP A 156 12.88 20.35 9.34
C TRP A 156 13.28 20.57 10.81
N MET A 157 13.81 19.53 11.44
CA MET A 157 14.27 19.55 12.83
C MET A 157 15.63 20.24 13.01
N GLY A 158 16.17 20.90 11.99
CA GLY A 158 17.44 21.62 12.06
C GLY A 158 18.65 20.75 12.44
N LYS A 159 18.55 19.43 12.33
CA LYS A 159 19.61 18.44 12.64
C LYS A 159 20.60 18.31 11.49
N ILE A 160 20.94 19.43 10.85
CA ILE A 160 21.78 19.48 9.66
C ILE A 160 22.84 20.56 9.79
N ASN A 161 24.01 20.31 9.20
CA ASN A 161 25.06 21.33 9.13
C ASN A 161 24.58 22.50 8.25
N PRO A 162 24.56 23.76 8.76
CA PRO A 162 24.11 24.93 7.99
C PRO A 162 24.81 25.11 6.65
N VAL A 163 26.08 24.71 6.54
CA VAL A 163 26.88 24.78 5.31
C VAL A 163 26.35 23.81 4.24
N LEU A 164 25.74 22.69 4.65
CA LEU A 164 25.18 21.68 3.76
C LEU A 164 23.68 21.89 3.50
N ALA A 165 23.02 22.82 4.19
CA ALA A 165 21.58 22.98 4.14
C ALA A 165 21.03 23.21 2.73
N SER A 166 21.68 24.04 1.92
CA SER A 166 21.27 24.26 0.53
C SER A 166 21.39 23.01 -0.33
N LYS A 167 22.45 22.22 -0.14
CA LYS A 167 22.64 20.95 -0.84
C LYS A 167 21.57 19.93 -0.43
N LEU A 168 21.32 19.79 0.87
CA LEU A 168 20.31 18.86 1.40
C LEU A 168 18.89 19.22 0.93
N LYS A 169 18.57 20.51 0.78
CA LYS A 169 17.30 20.94 0.16
C LYS A 169 17.19 20.53 -1.30
N ILE A 170 18.28 20.63 -2.08
CA ILE A 170 18.32 20.15 -3.46
C ILE A 170 18.14 18.63 -3.50
N ASP A 171 18.85 17.89 -2.65
CA ASP A 171 18.74 16.43 -2.56
C ASP A 171 17.32 16.01 -2.16
N LEU A 172 16.68 16.76 -1.27
CA LEU A 172 15.29 16.53 -0.87
C LEU A 172 14.31 16.77 -2.02
N GLY A 173 14.52 17.81 -2.82
CA GLY A 173 13.75 18.06 -4.04
C GLY A 173 13.91 16.95 -5.09
N LYS A 174 15.13 16.41 -5.25
CA LYS A 174 15.38 15.25 -6.12
C LYS A 174 14.65 14.01 -5.62
N LEU A 175 14.76 13.69 -4.33
CA LEU A 175 14.04 12.55 -3.75
C LEU A 175 12.51 12.69 -3.90
N ALA A 176 11.97 13.90 -3.76
CA ALA A 176 10.55 14.15 -4.00
C ALA A 176 10.16 13.87 -5.47
N GLN A 177 10.97 14.34 -6.42
CA GLN A 177 10.76 14.10 -7.85
C GLN A 177 10.87 12.62 -8.19
N ASP A 178 11.90 11.93 -7.69
CA ASP A 178 12.10 10.48 -7.87
C ASP A 178 10.91 9.70 -7.32
N LEU A 179 10.32 10.11 -6.18
CA LEU A 179 9.11 9.49 -5.64
C LEU A 179 7.90 9.66 -6.55
N VAL A 180 7.71 10.85 -7.11
CA VAL A 180 6.61 11.11 -8.06
C VAL A 180 6.78 10.24 -9.30
N GLU A 181 7.99 10.19 -9.87
CA GLU A 181 8.30 9.39 -11.05
C GLU A 181 8.06 7.91 -10.79
N LYS A 182 8.59 7.35 -9.69
CA LYS A 182 8.45 5.93 -9.37
C LYS A 182 7.02 5.52 -9.04
N ARG A 183 6.23 6.40 -8.44
CA ARG A 183 4.79 6.17 -8.25
C ARG A 183 4.05 6.20 -9.58
N GLY A 184 4.41 7.12 -10.49
CA GLY A 184 3.92 7.14 -11.86
C GLY A 184 4.24 5.85 -12.61
N ASP A 185 5.47 5.34 -12.50
CA ASP A 185 5.85 4.04 -13.07
C ASP A 185 5.03 2.87 -12.50
N GLN A 186 4.71 2.92 -11.20
CA GLN A 186 3.85 1.93 -10.58
C GLN A 186 2.41 2.02 -11.12
N GLU A 187 1.87 3.23 -11.30
CA GLU A 187 0.54 3.42 -11.92
C GLU A 187 0.51 2.97 -13.37
N ASP A 188 1.58 3.24 -14.15
CA ASP A 188 1.72 2.78 -15.53
C ASP A 188 1.79 1.25 -15.60
N LEU A 189 2.48 0.60 -14.66
CA LEU A 189 2.51 -0.85 -14.53
C LEU A 189 1.13 -1.41 -14.20
N LEU A 190 0.45 -0.82 -13.23
CA LEU A 190 -0.91 -1.22 -12.81
C LEU A 190 -1.96 -0.94 -13.90
N GLY A 191 -1.68 -0.04 -14.84
CA GLY A 191 -2.52 0.20 -16.02
C GLY A 191 -2.08 -0.58 -17.27
N LEU A 192 -1.04 -1.43 -17.19
CA LEU A 192 -0.41 -2.11 -18.32
C LEU A 192 -0.01 -1.18 -19.49
N LYS A 193 0.37 0.08 -19.23
CA LYS A 193 0.68 1.04 -20.30
C LYS A 193 1.96 0.71 -21.08
N LYS A 194 2.89 -0.02 -20.44
CA LYS A 194 4.23 -0.35 -20.99
C LYS A 194 4.42 -1.85 -21.26
N LEU A 195 3.37 -2.67 -21.08
CA LEU A 195 3.42 -4.12 -21.23
C LEU A 195 2.26 -4.61 -22.09
N GLU A 196 2.44 -5.75 -22.76
CA GLU A 196 1.38 -6.37 -23.57
C GLU A 196 0.14 -6.69 -22.70
N HIS A 197 -1.04 -6.36 -23.22
CA HIS A 197 -2.33 -6.62 -22.57
C HIS A 197 -2.74 -8.09 -22.74
N ALA A 198 -2.00 -9.00 -22.12
CA ALA A 198 -2.32 -10.43 -22.07
C ALA A 198 -3.03 -10.82 -20.75
N PRO A 199 -3.89 -11.85 -20.73
CA PRO A 199 -4.58 -12.31 -19.51
C PRO A 199 -3.65 -12.59 -18.33
N GLU A 200 -2.47 -13.10 -18.62
CA GLU A 200 -1.47 -13.42 -17.61
C GLU A 200 -0.90 -12.15 -16.95
N ASN A 201 -0.77 -11.06 -17.72
CA ASN A 201 -0.33 -9.77 -17.20
C ASN A 201 -1.48 -9.06 -16.44
N THR A 202 -2.72 -9.17 -16.90
CA THR A 202 -3.89 -8.61 -16.18
C THR A 202 -4.07 -9.28 -14.82
N ASP A 203 -3.92 -10.61 -14.75
CA ASP A 203 -4.01 -11.36 -13.50
C ASP A 203 -2.90 -10.97 -12.51
N ALA A 204 -1.67 -10.81 -13.01
CA ALA A 204 -0.56 -10.35 -12.18
C ALA A 204 -0.78 -8.90 -11.69
N VAL A 205 -1.33 -8.02 -12.53
CA VAL A 205 -1.67 -6.65 -12.15
C VAL A 205 -2.78 -6.61 -11.10
N ALA A 206 -3.82 -7.44 -11.23
CA ALA A 206 -4.86 -7.55 -10.21
C ALA A 206 -4.24 -7.92 -8.84
N GLN A 207 -3.36 -8.91 -8.79
CA GLN A 207 -2.68 -9.24 -7.54
C GLN A 207 -1.74 -8.15 -7.03
N ALA A 208 -1.12 -7.37 -7.93
CA ALA A 208 -0.36 -6.18 -7.55
C ALA A 208 -1.25 -5.10 -6.92
N GLN A 209 -2.45 -4.87 -7.47
CA GLN A 209 -3.46 -3.98 -6.91
C GLN A 209 -3.96 -4.47 -5.55
N TYR A 210 -4.14 -5.77 -5.35
CA TYR A 210 -4.44 -6.33 -4.03
C TYR A 210 -3.35 -6.00 -2.99
N LYS A 211 -2.06 -6.09 -3.35
CA LYS A 211 -0.97 -5.66 -2.45
C LYS A 211 -1.06 -4.16 -2.10
N LYS A 212 -1.55 -3.31 -3.02
CA LYS A 212 -1.80 -1.89 -2.75
C LYS A 212 -2.94 -1.70 -1.74
N PHE A 213 -4.03 -2.44 -1.85
CA PHE A 213 -5.11 -2.43 -0.84
C PHE A 213 -4.64 -2.90 0.53
N LEU A 214 -3.76 -3.92 0.59
CA LEU A 214 -3.16 -4.36 1.86
C LEU A 214 -2.34 -3.25 2.53
N GLU A 215 -1.61 -2.45 1.74
CA GLU A 215 -0.86 -1.31 2.26
C GLU A 215 -1.81 -0.21 2.79
N TYR A 216 -2.92 0.07 2.09
CA TYR A 216 -3.94 1.00 2.59
C TYR A 216 -4.61 0.50 3.87
N GLN A 217 -4.92 -0.79 3.95
CA GLN A 217 -5.46 -1.41 5.15
C GLN A 217 -4.49 -1.28 6.34
N LYS A 218 -3.20 -1.48 6.09
CA LYS A 218 -2.18 -1.29 7.11
C LYS A 218 -2.10 0.17 7.56
N GLN A 219 -2.14 1.12 6.63
CA GLN A 219 -2.13 2.55 6.96
C GLN A 219 -3.39 2.99 7.75
N LEU A 220 -4.55 2.37 7.50
CA LEU A 220 -5.75 2.60 8.33
C LEU A 220 -5.49 2.25 9.80
N SER A 221 -4.71 1.21 10.09
CA SER A 221 -4.36 0.86 11.47
C SER A 221 -3.49 1.93 12.15
N ASP A 222 -2.75 2.72 11.37
CA ASP A 222 -1.95 3.86 11.84
C ASP A 222 -2.79 5.17 11.92
N GLY A 223 -4.06 5.13 11.53
CA GLY A 223 -5.04 6.20 11.67
C GLY A 223 -5.23 7.10 10.43
N PHE A 224 -4.49 6.89 9.34
CA PHE A 224 -4.61 7.71 8.13
C PHE A 224 -4.15 6.95 6.88
N VAL A 225 -4.88 7.06 5.77
CA VAL A 225 -4.53 6.42 4.49
C VAL A 225 -3.95 7.42 3.51
N TRP A 226 -2.76 7.10 3.01
CA TRP A 226 -2.07 7.88 1.99
C TRP A 226 -2.57 7.52 0.59
N LEU A 227 -3.81 7.91 0.29
CA LEU A 227 -4.37 7.86 -1.06
C LEU A 227 -3.57 8.78 -2.01
N PRO A 228 -3.57 8.56 -3.34
CA PRO A 228 -2.82 9.40 -4.27
C PRO A 228 -3.17 10.90 -4.15
N SER A 229 -4.46 11.25 -4.05
CA SER A 229 -4.88 12.64 -3.77
C SER A 229 -4.30 13.22 -2.47
N ARG A 230 -4.24 12.42 -1.39
CA ARG A 230 -3.68 12.81 -0.07
C ARG A 230 -2.17 12.98 -0.10
N LEU A 231 -1.48 12.13 -0.87
CA LEU A 231 -0.04 12.26 -1.10
C LEU A 231 0.31 13.56 -1.84
N GLY A 232 -0.48 13.94 -2.85
CA GLY A 232 -0.32 15.22 -3.55
C GLY A 232 -0.52 16.44 -2.63
N ILE A 233 -1.50 16.38 -1.72
CA ILE A 233 -1.71 17.43 -0.70
C ILE A 233 -0.52 17.51 0.27
N HIS A 234 0.01 16.37 0.69
CA HIS A 234 1.17 16.33 1.58
C HIS A 234 2.42 16.93 0.92
N GLN A 235 2.71 16.59 -0.34
CA GLN A 235 3.82 17.17 -1.09
C GLN A 235 3.73 18.70 -1.12
N LYS A 236 2.56 19.25 -1.49
CA LYS A 236 2.30 20.70 -1.45
C LYS A 236 2.50 21.28 -0.05
N THR A 237 2.05 20.57 0.99
CA THR A 237 2.21 20.99 2.40
C THR A 237 3.69 21.14 2.75
N ILE A 238 4.51 20.15 2.40
CA ILE A 238 5.96 20.18 2.63
C ILE A 238 6.63 21.31 1.85
N GLU A 239 6.28 21.49 0.57
CA GLU A 239 6.82 22.57 -0.26
C GLU A 239 6.56 23.95 0.36
N GLN A 240 5.34 24.21 0.85
CA GLN A 240 5.01 25.49 1.48
C GLN A 240 5.81 25.72 2.77
N LEU A 241 5.93 24.69 3.61
CA LEU A 241 6.73 24.75 4.84
C LEU A 241 8.21 25.05 4.54
N GLN A 242 8.78 24.42 3.51
CA GLN A 242 10.16 24.65 3.08
C GLN A 242 10.38 26.06 2.52
N ASN A 243 9.35 26.63 1.89
CA ASN A 243 9.33 28.03 1.42
C ASN A 243 9.07 29.03 2.56
N GLY A 244 8.98 28.56 3.81
CA GLY A 244 8.81 29.40 4.99
C GLY A 244 7.39 29.96 5.15
N ARG A 245 6.40 29.33 4.52
CA ARG A 245 4.97 29.64 4.68
C ARG A 245 4.29 28.54 5.48
N TRP A 246 3.31 28.91 6.32
CA TRP A 246 2.49 27.94 7.03
C TRP A 246 1.29 27.54 6.16
N PRO A 247 1.16 26.27 5.76
CA PRO A 247 0.07 25.83 4.92
C PRO A 247 -1.27 25.88 5.66
N ILE A 248 -2.33 26.21 4.94
CA ILE A 248 -3.72 26.15 5.39
C ILE A 248 -4.46 25.18 4.48
N LEU A 249 -4.88 24.07 5.05
CA LEU A 249 -5.71 23.08 4.38
C LEU A 249 -7.14 23.63 4.33
N MET A 250 -7.58 24.05 3.15
CA MET A 250 -8.90 24.60 2.90
C MET A 250 -9.80 23.58 2.21
N GLY A 251 -11.01 23.39 2.72
CA GLY A 251 -11.98 22.48 2.13
C GLY A 251 -13.19 22.33 3.02
N GLU A 252 -14.24 21.70 2.53
CA GLU A 252 -15.48 21.53 3.31
C GLU A 252 -15.32 20.59 4.50
N ALA A 253 -16.27 20.64 5.44
CA ALA A 253 -16.29 19.74 6.59
C ALA A 253 -16.34 18.26 6.13
N GLY A 254 -15.62 17.38 6.82
CA GLY A 254 -15.63 15.93 6.52
C GLY A 254 -14.68 15.46 5.42
N THR A 255 -13.93 16.36 4.78
CA THR A 255 -12.92 16.04 3.75
C THR A 255 -11.61 15.47 4.30
N GLY A 256 -11.39 15.44 5.62
CA GLY A 256 -10.20 14.85 6.25
C GLY A 256 -9.03 15.81 6.47
N LYS A 257 -9.29 17.13 6.55
CA LYS A 257 -8.26 18.18 6.71
C LYS A 257 -7.44 18.03 7.99
N SER A 258 -8.10 17.75 9.11
CA SER A 258 -7.46 17.66 10.42
C SER A 258 -6.57 16.42 10.51
N GLU A 259 -7.06 15.29 10.01
CA GLU A 259 -6.32 14.03 9.93
C GLU A 259 -5.12 14.14 9.00
N GLN A 260 -5.27 14.86 7.87
CA GLN A 260 -4.17 15.16 6.95
C GLN A 260 -3.09 16.03 7.60
N ALA A 261 -3.48 17.03 8.39
CA ALA A 261 -2.55 17.88 9.14
C ALA A 261 -1.81 17.09 10.22
N ASP A 262 -2.53 16.25 10.97
CA ASP A 262 -1.95 15.40 12.03
C ASP A 262 -0.96 14.38 11.44
N ALA A 263 -1.33 13.73 10.34
CA ALA A 263 -0.47 12.77 9.65
C ALA A 263 0.80 13.44 9.09
N ALA A 264 0.67 14.64 8.51
CA ALA A 264 1.81 15.42 8.03
C ALA A 264 2.74 15.85 9.17
N ALA A 265 2.19 16.32 10.30
CA ALA A 265 2.96 16.72 11.47
C ALA A 265 3.71 15.53 12.08
N LYS A 266 3.06 14.36 12.18
CA LYS A 266 3.69 13.11 12.66
C LYS A 266 4.83 12.67 11.75
N MET A 267 4.69 12.77 10.43
CA MET A 267 5.80 12.49 9.50
C MET A 267 6.96 13.48 9.65
N LEU A 268 6.67 14.77 9.86
CA LEU A 268 7.68 15.82 9.96
C LEU A 268 8.44 15.83 11.29
N THR A 269 7.76 15.50 12.39
CA THR A 269 8.29 15.66 13.74
C THR A 269 8.42 14.36 14.52
N GLY A 270 7.77 13.27 14.06
CA GLY A 270 7.61 12.02 14.80
C GLY A 270 6.44 12.06 15.80
N GLU A 271 5.81 13.21 15.99
CA GLU A 271 4.84 13.48 17.06
C GLU A 271 3.55 14.10 16.50
N LEU A 272 2.43 13.90 17.20
CA LEU A 272 1.19 14.62 16.88
C LEU A 272 1.34 16.12 17.20
N PRO A 273 0.68 17.00 16.45
CA PRO A 273 0.77 18.44 16.68
C PRO A 273 0.08 18.84 17.98
N GLU A 274 0.46 20.00 18.53
CA GLU A 274 -0.39 20.69 19.50
C GLU A 274 -1.57 21.33 18.76
N ASN A 275 -2.79 21.02 19.20
CA ASN A 275 -3.99 21.51 18.57
C ASN A 275 -4.58 22.71 19.31
N ILE A 276 -5.14 23.64 18.55
CA ILE A 276 -5.98 24.72 19.07
C ILE A 276 -7.12 25.00 18.09
N THR A 277 -8.33 25.15 18.62
CA THR A 277 -9.46 25.65 17.85
C THR A 277 -9.46 27.17 17.89
N CYS A 278 -9.36 27.78 16.71
CA CYS A 278 -9.32 29.22 16.54
C CYS A 278 -10.73 29.82 16.55
N THR A 279 -10.85 30.96 17.20
CA THR A 279 -12.05 31.81 17.25
C THR A 279 -11.60 33.26 17.24
N ASP A 280 -12.51 34.22 17.05
CA ASP A 280 -12.20 35.64 17.15
C ASP A 280 -11.59 36.05 18.51
N ARG A 281 -11.80 35.25 19.56
CA ARG A 281 -11.26 35.49 20.91
C ARG A 281 -9.91 34.85 21.18
N THR A 282 -9.44 33.98 20.30
CA THR A 282 -8.14 33.31 20.47
C THR A 282 -7.03 34.36 20.56
N GLY A 283 -6.26 34.33 21.65
CA GLY A 283 -5.26 35.36 21.93
C GLY A 283 -4.08 34.85 22.74
N GLU A 284 -3.48 35.73 23.55
CA GLU A 284 -2.24 35.42 24.27
C GLU A 284 -2.41 34.27 25.26
N LYS A 285 -3.59 34.15 25.91
CA LYS A 285 -3.86 33.10 26.89
C LYS A 285 -3.83 31.71 26.28
N GLU A 286 -4.45 31.54 25.13
CA GLU A 286 -4.59 30.23 24.48
C GLU A 286 -3.35 29.86 23.66
N LEU A 287 -2.70 30.84 23.02
CA LEU A 287 -1.53 30.60 22.17
C LEU A 287 -0.21 30.62 22.95
N ILE A 288 -0.04 31.56 23.89
CA ILE A 288 1.25 31.82 24.53
C ILE A 288 1.25 31.36 25.98
N ALA A 289 0.51 32.02 26.86
CA ALA A 289 0.49 31.70 28.29
C ALA A 289 -0.66 32.39 29.03
N LYS A 290 -1.16 31.75 30.07
CA LYS A 290 -2.05 32.35 31.08
C LYS A 290 -1.40 32.27 32.46
N THR A 291 -1.58 33.30 33.27
CA THR A 291 -1.15 33.28 34.67
C THR A 291 -2.14 32.48 35.52
N GLU A 292 -1.64 31.56 36.32
CA GLU A 292 -2.36 30.86 37.38
C GLU A 292 -1.67 31.09 38.73
N ILE A 293 -2.40 30.85 39.82
CA ILE A 293 -1.90 31.00 41.19
C ILE A 293 -2.29 29.75 41.97
N ASP A 294 -1.31 29.14 42.63
CA ASP A 294 -1.52 28.05 43.58
C ASP A 294 -0.82 28.35 44.92
N ALA A 295 -0.70 27.35 45.79
CA ALA A 295 -0.07 27.49 47.11
C ALA A 295 1.42 27.90 47.07
N GLU A 296 2.12 27.67 45.96
CA GLU A 296 3.54 28.01 45.77
C GLU A 296 3.74 29.38 45.09
N GLY A 297 2.64 30.04 44.68
CA GLY A 297 2.63 31.39 44.10
C GLY A 297 2.11 31.47 42.67
N SER A 298 2.34 32.59 41.99
CA SER A 298 1.93 32.78 40.60
C SER A 298 2.87 32.09 39.62
N TYR A 299 2.32 31.45 38.59
CA TYR A 299 3.09 30.84 37.51
C TYR A 299 2.35 30.96 36.17
N GLU A 300 3.05 30.73 35.06
CA GLU A 300 2.45 30.76 33.73
C GLU A 300 2.19 29.34 33.24
N VAL A 301 0.93 29.02 32.93
CA VAL A 301 0.56 27.83 32.16
C VAL A 301 0.67 28.18 30.69
N TYR A 302 1.48 27.43 29.95
CA TYR A 302 1.77 27.72 28.55
C TYR A 302 0.64 27.27 27.62
N GLY A 303 0.35 28.12 26.63
CA GLY A 303 -0.63 27.89 25.57
C GLY A 303 -0.08 27.01 24.45
N ALA A 304 -0.91 26.68 23.47
CA ALA A 304 -0.61 25.68 22.45
C ALA A 304 0.67 25.97 21.64
N ALA A 305 0.88 27.23 21.23
CA ALA A 305 2.06 27.60 20.46
C ALA A 305 3.34 27.56 21.32
N MET A 306 3.26 28.02 22.58
CA MET A 306 4.38 27.97 23.52
C MET A 306 4.78 26.53 23.87
N ARG A 307 3.81 25.64 24.10
CA ARG A 307 4.06 24.20 24.29
C ARG A 307 4.66 23.55 23.05
N ALA A 308 4.17 23.90 21.86
CA ALA A 308 4.68 23.38 20.59
C ALA A 308 6.14 23.79 20.36
N MET A 309 6.46 25.08 20.53
CA MET A 309 7.76 25.62 20.18
C MET A 309 8.84 25.41 21.25
N THR A 310 8.46 25.27 22.53
CA THR A 310 9.44 25.17 23.63
C THR A 310 9.47 23.82 24.32
N GLY A 311 8.43 22.98 24.15
CA GLY A 311 8.33 21.68 24.81
C GLY A 311 8.01 21.72 26.31
N PHE A 312 7.78 22.91 26.88
CA PHE A 312 7.35 23.11 28.26
C PHE A 312 5.84 23.29 28.33
N ASP A 313 5.22 22.80 29.40
CA ASP A 313 3.80 23.00 29.73
C ASP A 313 3.56 24.23 30.61
N ASN A 314 4.56 24.66 31.38
CA ASN A 314 4.47 25.83 32.26
C ASN A 314 5.84 26.43 32.59
N SER A 315 5.85 27.61 33.22
CA SER A 315 7.08 28.33 33.57
C SER A 315 7.90 27.72 34.71
N ARG A 316 7.33 26.82 35.53
CA ARG A 316 8.03 26.19 36.66
C ARG A 316 8.89 24.99 36.26
N GLN A 317 8.57 24.35 35.15
CA GLN A 317 9.36 23.24 34.63
C GLN A 317 10.80 23.70 34.31
N LYS A 318 11.76 23.00 34.91
CA LYS A 318 13.21 23.28 34.76
C LYS A 318 13.84 22.46 33.64
N GLU A 319 13.32 21.27 33.38
CA GLU A 319 13.74 20.40 32.30
C GLU A 319 12.70 20.39 31.19
N VAL A 320 13.17 20.39 29.95
CA VAL A 320 12.27 20.28 28.82
C VAL A 320 11.73 18.86 28.77
N VAL A 321 10.41 18.71 28.66
CA VAL A 321 9.78 17.38 28.49
C VAL A 321 10.22 16.74 27.17
N ARG A 322 10.66 17.55 26.21
CA ARG A 322 11.00 17.14 24.84
C ARG A 322 12.26 17.84 24.34
N THR A 323 13.09 17.14 23.58
CA THR A 323 14.32 17.71 23.00
C THR A 323 14.08 18.44 21.67
N MET A 324 12.83 18.47 21.19
CA MET A 324 12.44 18.88 19.85
C MET A 324 11.06 19.57 19.86
N ALA A 325 10.84 20.54 18.97
CA ALA A 325 9.53 21.20 18.84
C ALA A 325 8.51 20.27 18.17
N ARG A 326 7.23 20.56 18.41
CA ARG A 326 6.10 20.02 17.65
C ARG A 326 5.54 21.08 16.72
N MET A 327 4.76 20.62 15.75
CA MET A 327 3.95 21.52 14.96
C MET A 327 2.72 22.00 15.74
N LEU A 328 2.22 23.18 15.40
CA LEU A 328 0.94 23.71 15.86
C LEU A 328 -0.13 23.44 14.79
N ARG A 329 -1.24 22.81 15.16
CA ARG A 329 -2.43 22.70 14.30
C ARG A 329 -3.42 23.81 14.68
N LEU A 330 -3.64 24.74 13.75
CA LEU A 330 -4.57 25.85 13.89
C LEU A 330 -5.91 25.45 13.25
N ASP A 331 -6.81 24.91 14.07
CA ASP A 331 -8.10 24.43 13.60
C ASP A 331 -9.07 25.59 13.40
N GLU A 332 -9.77 25.62 12.27
CA GLU A 332 -10.67 26.72 11.89
C GLU A 332 -10.00 28.11 11.92
N ILE A 333 -8.76 28.20 11.41
CA ILE A 333 -7.93 29.41 11.49
C ILE A 333 -8.62 30.66 10.96
N ASN A 334 -9.51 30.51 9.98
CA ASN A 334 -10.25 31.61 9.37
C ASN A 334 -11.51 32.03 10.16
N ARG A 335 -11.73 31.51 11.36
CA ARG A 335 -12.62 32.14 12.37
C ARG A 335 -11.99 33.33 13.08
N MET A 336 -10.69 33.56 12.88
CA MET A 336 -10.02 34.76 13.39
C MET A 336 -10.10 35.88 12.34
N SER A 337 -10.83 36.93 12.67
CA SER A 337 -10.79 38.19 11.93
C SER A 337 -9.41 38.86 12.04
N GLY A 338 -9.11 39.78 11.12
CA GLY A 338 -7.90 40.59 11.18
C GLY A 338 -7.77 41.48 12.43
N GLN A 339 -8.86 41.63 13.20
CA GLN A 339 -8.87 42.34 14.49
C GLN A 339 -8.67 41.42 15.70
N SER A 340 -8.67 40.10 15.49
CA SER A 340 -8.45 39.14 16.57
C SER A 340 -7.03 39.30 17.15
N PRO A 341 -6.86 39.28 18.48
CA PRO A 341 -5.54 39.33 19.11
C PRO A 341 -4.59 38.23 18.58
N GLY A 342 -5.13 37.04 18.33
CA GLY A 342 -4.40 35.89 17.80
C GLY A 342 -3.78 36.13 16.42
N TYR A 343 -4.42 36.94 15.57
CA TYR A 343 -3.96 37.22 14.21
C TYR A 343 -2.55 37.85 14.20
N SER A 344 -2.35 38.85 15.05
CA SER A 344 -1.05 39.50 15.25
C SER A 344 -0.01 38.57 15.87
N ILE A 345 -0.44 37.71 16.80
CA ILE A 345 0.42 36.75 17.48
C ILE A 345 0.95 35.71 16.50
N LEU A 346 0.10 35.14 15.63
CA LEU A 346 0.53 34.17 14.62
C LEU A 346 1.57 34.74 13.67
N LYS A 347 1.39 35.99 13.22
CA LYS A 347 2.37 36.68 12.38
C LYS A 347 3.72 36.85 13.09
N MET A 348 3.71 37.17 14.38
CA MET A 348 4.91 37.24 15.21
C MET A 348 5.56 35.85 15.38
N LEU A 349 4.77 34.83 15.71
CA LEU A 349 5.26 33.46 15.91
C LEU A 349 5.94 32.91 14.66
N ARG A 350 5.43 33.23 13.46
CA ARG A 350 6.08 32.85 12.20
C ARG A 350 7.49 33.43 12.03
N GLN A 351 7.76 34.61 12.61
CA GLN A 351 9.07 35.27 12.51
C GLN A 351 10.08 34.73 13.52
N LEU A 352 9.64 33.91 14.47
CA LEU A 352 10.50 33.28 15.45
C LEU A 352 11.39 32.21 14.79
N LYS A 353 12.61 32.08 15.30
CA LYS A 353 13.61 31.14 14.79
C LYS A 353 14.12 30.27 15.93
N ALA A 354 14.44 29.01 15.61
CA ALA A 354 15.07 28.09 16.55
C ALA A 354 16.32 28.70 17.18
N GLY A 355 16.57 28.37 18.45
CA GLY A 355 17.69 28.88 19.25
C GLY A 355 17.49 30.28 19.83
N ARG A 356 16.43 31.02 19.43
CA ARG A 356 16.08 32.28 20.07
C ARG A 356 15.35 32.01 21.39
N VAL A 357 15.57 32.87 22.37
CA VAL A 357 14.82 32.86 23.63
C VAL A 357 13.55 33.70 23.46
N TYR A 358 12.41 33.10 23.74
CA TYR A 358 11.11 33.76 23.79
C TYR A 358 10.45 33.48 25.14
N LYS A 359 10.02 34.53 25.85
CA LYS A 359 9.44 34.46 27.20
C LYS A 359 10.27 33.58 28.17
N GLY A 360 11.60 33.71 28.11
CA GLY A 360 12.53 33.00 29.00
C GLY A 360 12.82 31.54 28.61
N LYS A 361 12.25 31.03 27.52
CA LYS A 361 12.48 29.66 27.03
C LYS A 361 13.08 29.68 25.63
N GLU A 362 13.99 28.76 25.35
CA GLU A 362 14.56 28.58 24.02
C GLU A 362 13.52 27.95 23.07
N ILE A 363 13.44 28.47 21.85
CA ILE A 363 12.63 27.88 20.79
C ILE A 363 13.38 26.68 20.22
N LEU A 364 12.78 25.50 20.35
CA LEU A 364 13.30 24.26 19.82
C LEU A 364 13.20 24.24 18.29
N PRO A 365 14.12 23.53 17.60
CA PRO A 365 14.02 23.36 16.16
C PRO A 365 12.85 22.45 15.78
N GLY A 366 12.31 22.64 14.58
CA GLY A 366 11.13 21.92 14.08
C GLY A 366 9.78 22.61 14.33
N PHE A 367 9.77 23.82 14.89
CA PHE A 367 8.54 24.59 15.11
C PHE A 367 7.97 25.12 13.79
N GLY A 368 6.67 24.90 13.59
CA GLY A 368 5.89 25.47 12.49
C GLY A 368 4.41 25.19 12.72
N ALA A 369 3.55 25.60 11.79
CA ALA A 369 2.11 25.37 11.91
C ALA A 369 1.48 24.86 10.61
N ILE A 370 0.38 24.13 10.76
CA ILE A 370 -0.55 23.76 9.69
C ILE A 370 -1.94 24.23 10.12
N GLY A 371 -2.56 25.10 9.33
CA GLY A 371 -3.93 25.54 9.54
C GLY A 371 -4.92 24.61 8.86
N THR A 372 -6.13 24.54 9.38
CA THR A 372 -7.30 24.00 8.68
C THR A 372 -8.36 25.09 8.60
N ALA A 373 -9.10 25.14 7.50
CA ALA A 373 -10.15 26.13 7.28
C ALA A 373 -11.27 25.52 6.42
N ASN A 374 -12.50 25.98 6.68
CA ASN A 374 -13.60 25.80 5.73
C ASN A 374 -13.65 27.02 4.80
N PRO A 375 -14.10 26.88 3.55
CA PRO A 375 -14.27 28.05 2.68
C PRO A 375 -15.25 29.06 3.29
N SER A 376 -15.03 30.35 3.05
CA SER A 376 -15.99 31.41 3.41
C SER A 376 -17.15 31.46 2.42
N GLY A 377 -18.34 31.78 2.91
CA GLY A 377 -19.50 32.02 2.05
C GLY A 377 -20.83 31.87 2.79
N PRO A 378 -21.97 31.73 2.10
CA PRO A 378 -23.31 31.76 2.70
C PRO A 378 -23.56 30.73 3.80
N ARG A 379 -22.85 29.59 3.79
CA ARG A 379 -22.96 28.57 4.85
C ARG A 379 -22.17 28.97 6.11
N TYR A 380 -21.07 29.69 5.92
CA TYR A 380 -20.12 30.05 6.97
C TYR A 380 -19.84 31.56 6.93
N ASP A 381 -20.79 32.34 7.44
CA ASP A 381 -20.71 33.79 7.54
C ASP A 381 -19.69 34.28 8.58
N ASP A 382 -19.34 33.41 9.53
CA ASP A 382 -18.32 33.59 10.56
C ASP A 382 -16.90 33.17 10.11
N ARG A 383 -16.67 33.02 8.80
CA ARG A 383 -15.35 32.71 8.20
C ARG A 383 -14.84 33.91 7.43
N TYR A 384 -13.66 34.39 7.81
CA TYR A 384 -13.01 35.55 7.23
C TYR A 384 -11.93 35.16 6.23
N GLU A 385 -11.90 35.84 5.09
CA GLU A 385 -10.74 35.74 4.21
C GLU A 385 -9.51 36.37 4.87
N MET A 386 -8.35 35.74 4.64
CA MET A 386 -7.09 36.29 5.14
C MET A 386 -6.71 37.55 4.36
N ASP A 387 -6.23 38.57 5.07
CA ASP A 387 -5.71 39.77 4.45
C ASP A 387 -4.44 39.49 3.64
N ALA A 388 -4.06 40.45 2.78
CA ALA A 388 -2.88 40.33 1.92
C ALA A 388 -1.56 40.16 2.69
N ALA A 389 -1.50 40.52 3.98
CA ALA A 389 -0.30 40.36 4.80
C ALA A 389 -0.18 38.92 5.32
N MET A 390 -1.27 38.31 5.79
CA MET A 390 -1.28 36.89 6.17
C MET A 390 -1.14 35.97 4.97
N GLN A 391 -1.73 36.30 3.81
CA GLN A 391 -1.53 35.52 2.58
C GLN A 391 -0.06 35.43 2.11
N ARG A 392 0.83 36.29 2.63
CA ARG A 392 2.29 36.19 2.38
C ARG A 392 2.97 35.17 3.31
N GLU A 393 2.41 34.98 4.49
CA GLU A 393 2.94 34.12 5.56
C GLU A 393 2.31 32.73 5.54
N PHE A 394 1.09 32.62 5.01
CA PHE A 394 0.32 31.40 4.92
C PHE A 394 0.05 31.03 3.46
N ALA A 395 -0.17 29.74 3.20
CA ALA A 395 -0.44 29.25 1.86
C ALA A 395 -1.65 28.32 1.85
N ASN A 396 -2.68 28.69 1.11
CA ASN A 396 -3.87 27.86 0.98
C ASN A 396 -3.61 26.65 0.09
N ILE A 397 -4.02 25.47 0.58
CA ILE A 397 -3.98 24.20 -0.15
C ILE A 397 -5.39 23.63 -0.11
N ILE A 398 -5.98 23.41 -1.28
CA ILE A 398 -7.32 22.84 -1.39
C ILE A 398 -7.28 21.35 -1.02
N VAL A 399 -8.22 20.93 -0.18
CA VAL A 399 -8.42 19.55 0.27
C VAL A 399 -9.83 19.14 -0.07
N ASP A 400 -9.94 18.42 -1.18
CA ASP A 400 -11.21 17.89 -1.65
C ASP A 400 -11.52 16.52 -1.03
N TYR A 401 -12.78 16.11 -1.15
CA TYR A 401 -13.16 14.72 -0.90
C TYR A 401 -12.46 13.79 -1.91
N PRO A 402 -12.09 12.54 -1.55
CA PRO A 402 -11.42 11.65 -2.49
C PRO A 402 -12.22 11.48 -3.78
N PRO A 403 -11.57 11.47 -4.94
CA PRO A 403 -12.25 11.37 -6.22
C PRO A 403 -13.03 10.05 -6.35
N MET A 404 -14.12 10.11 -7.10
CA MET A 404 -14.92 8.95 -7.46
C MET A 404 -15.43 9.11 -8.90
N THR A 405 -14.70 8.49 -9.82
CA THR A 405 -15.08 8.30 -11.22
C THR A 405 -14.70 6.89 -11.67
N HIS A 406 -15.07 6.48 -12.89
CA HIS A 406 -14.65 5.18 -13.42
C HIS A 406 -13.13 5.07 -13.58
N SER A 407 -12.45 6.13 -14.00
CA SER A 407 -10.98 6.17 -14.16
C SER A 407 -10.23 6.50 -12.87
N ASP A 408 -10.88 7.22 -11.96
CA ASP A 408 -10.31 7.67 -10.69
C ASP A 408 -11.22 7.32 -9.49
N PRO A 409 -11.28 6.03 -9.08
CA PRO A 409 -12.21 5.53 -8.07
C PRO A 409 -11.62 5.51 -6.64
N GLU A 410 -10.82 6.51 -6.24
CA GLU A 410 -10.12 6.50 -4.94
C GLU A 410 -11.04 6.30 -3.73
N LEU A 411 -12.23 6.92 -3.72
CA LEU A 411 -13.21 6.72 -2.63
C LEU A 411 -13.66 5.27 -2.52
N TYR A 412 -13.91 4.62 -3.65
CA TYR A 412 -14.27 3.20 -3.69
C TYR A 412 -13.09 2.31 -3.27
N GLU A 413 -11.88 2.60 -3.75
CA GLU A 413 -10.66 1.89 -3.33
C GLU A 413 -10.39 2.02 -1.83
N PHE A 414 -10.68 3.18 -1.25
CA PHE A 414 -10.66 3.40 0.19
C PHE A 414 -11.69 2.51 0.90
N MET A 415 -12.95 2.47 0.44
CA MET A 415 -13.98 1.60 1.01
C MET A 415 -13.60 0.12 0.96
N ILE A 416 -13.04 -0.36 -0.15
CA ILE A 416 -12.50 -1.72 -0.30
C ILE A 416 -11.42 -2.00 0.73
N SER A 417 -10.53 -1.03 0.97
CA SER A 417 -9.45 -1.19 1.95
C SER A 417 -9.95 -1.22 3.40
N VAL A 418 -11.05 -0.51 3.72
CA VAL A 418 -11.64 -0.51 5.07
C VAL A 418 -12.47 -1.78 5.35
N ILE A 419 -13.26 -2.23 4.37
CA ILE A 419 -14.09 -3.45 4.52
C ILE A 419 -13.24 -4.72 4.55
N MET A 420 -12.02 -4.65 4.01
CA MET A 420 -11.03 -5.71 4.12
C MET A 420 -10.53 -5.85 5.57
N ASP A 421 -10.37 -7.11 6.02
CA ASP A 421 -9.80 -7.40 7.33
C ASP A 421 -8.27 -7.32 7.36
N GLU A 422 -7.67 -7.50 8.55
CA GLU A 422 -6.21 -7.48 8.75
C GLU A 422 -5.46 -8.63 8.06
N LYS A 423 -6.19 -9.65 7.61
CA LYS A 423 -5.64 -10.80 6.89
C LYS A 423 -5.75 -10.64 5.38
N GLY A 424 -6.45 -9.59 4.93
CA GLY A 424 -6.64 -9.28 3.53
C GLY A 424 -7.85 -9.97 2.89
N PHE A 425 -8.86 -10.36 3.67
CA PHE A 425 -10.13 -10.92 3.16
C PHE A 425 -11.26 -9.90 3.24
N ILE A 426 -12.23 -10.07 2.35
CA ILE A 426 -13.49 -9.31 2.35
C ILE A 426 -14.64 -10.29 2.62
N ASN A 427 -15.43 -9.99 3.65
CA ASN A 427 -16.57 -10.82 4.07
C ASN A 427 -17.88 -10.33 3.41
N ALA A 428 -17.86 -10.16 2.09
CA ALA A 428 -19.00 -9.78 1.27
C ALA A 428 -18.90 -10.48 -0.10
N ASP A 429 -20.04 -10.74 -0.73
CA ASP A 429 -20.08 -11.39 -2.04
C ASP A 429 -19.57 -10.45 -3.15
N GLU A 430 -18.94 -11.01 -4.19
CA GLU A 430 -18.44 -10.24 -5.33
C GLU A 430 -19.53 -9.35 -5.94
N LYS A 431 -20.75 -9.88 -6.07
CA LYS A 431 -21.89 -9.15 -6.68
C LYS A 431 -22.31 -7.93 -5.87
N GLU A 432 -22.01 -7.88 -4.57
CA GLU A 432 -22.31 -6.72 -3.74
C GLU A 432 -21.26 -5.62 -3.83
N ILE A 433 -20.05 -5.94 -4.28
CA ILE A 433 -18.93 -5.01 -4.20
C ILE A 433 -18.30 -4.66 -5.54
N ALA A 434 -18.34 -5.54 -6.53
CA ALA A 434 -17.63 -5.37 -7.79
C ALA A 434 -18.32 -4.40 -8.76
N PRO A 435 -17.57 -3.58 -9.52
CA PRO A 435 -18.13 -2.87 -10.67
C PRO A 435 -18.56 -3.87 -11.77
N ALA A 436 -19.61 -3.54 -12.52
CA ALA A 436 -20.09 -4.33 -13.64
C ALA A 436 -19.52 -3.89 -14.98
N TYR A 437 -19.41 -4.86 -15.89
CA TYR A 437 -18.82 -4.71 -17.21
C TYR A 437 -19.73 -5.34 -18.27
N LYS A 438 -19.69 -4.77 -19.48
CA LYS A 438 -20.29 -5.34 -20.69
C LYS A 438 -19.18 -5.95 -21.54
N GLU A 439 -19.45 -7.12 -22.11
CA GLU A 439 -18.60 -7.71 -23.13
C GLU A 439 -18.79 -6.95 -24.44
N LYS A 440 -17.68 -6.63 -25.09
CA LYS A 440 -17.63 -6.02 -26.42
C LYS A 440 -16.71 -6.86 -27.29
N ASP A 441 -17.30 -7.51 -28.28
CA ASP A 441 -16.56 -8.21 -29.32
C ASP A 441 -15.95 -7.20 -30.31
N PHE A 442 -14.77 -7.51 -30.80
CA PHE A 442 -14.04 -6.71 -31.79
C PHE A 442 -14.50 -7.04 -33.21
N SER A 443 -14.55 -6.01 -34.05
CA SER A 443 -14.68 -6.20 -35.49
C SER A 443 -13.39 -6.81 -36.06
N ILE A 444 -13.46 -7.39 -37.27
CA ILE A 444 -12.32 -8.06 -37.92
C ILE A 444 -11.09 -7.14 -37.99
N ASP A 445 -11.31 -5.84 -38.23
CA ASP A 445 -10.26 -4.83 -38.35
C ASP A 445 -9.62 -4.42 -37.01
N GLU A 446 -10.28 -4.75 -35.89
CA GLU A 446 -9.81 -4.47 -34.52
C GLU A 446 -9.13 -5.70 -33.87
N ILE A 447 -9.11 -6.85 -34.56
CA ILE A 447 -8.49 -8.07 -34.03
C ILE A 447 -6.96 -7.91 -34.05
N GLU A 448 -6.39 -7.84 -32.85
CA GLU A 448 -4.95 -7.84 -32.63
C GLU A 448 -4.45 -9.27 -32.40
N THR A 449 -3.24 -9.59 -32.87
CA THR A 449 -2.59 -10.87 -32.59
C THR A 449 -1.50 -10.63 -31.53
N LEU A 450 -1.63 -11.34 -30.41
CA LEU A 450 -0.63 -11.30 -29.33
C LEU A 450 0.68 -11.93 -29.76
N ALA A 451 1.75 -11.65 -29.03
CA ALA A 451 3.09 -12.18 -29.29
C ALA A 451 3.15 -13.72 -29.28
N ASP A 452 2.20 -14.39 -28.62
CA ASP A 452 2.06 -15.84 -28.59
C ASP A 452 1.12 -16.43 -29.66
N GLY A 453 0.63 -15.59 -30.58
CA GLY A 453 -0.22 -16.00 -31.70
C GLY A 453 -1.71 -16.04 -31.41
N ARG A 454 -2.15 -15.85 -30.16
CA ARG A 454 -3.59 -15.76 -29.83
C ARG A 454 -4.20 -14.49 -30.40
N LYS A 455 -5.44 -14.56 -30.87
CA LYS A 455 -6.19 -13.42 -31.42
C LYS A 455 -7.06 -12.79 -30.34
N VAL A 456 -6.97 -11.48 -30.19
CA VAL A 456 -7.85 -10.68 -29.33
C VAL A 456 -9.15 -10.42 -30.07
N VAL A 457 -10.24 -11.02 -29.59
CA VAL A 457 -11.56 -10.95 -30.23
C VAL A 457 -12.58 -10.13 -29.44
N GLY A 458 -12.19 -9.55 -28.30
CA GLY A 458 -13.05 -8.68 -27.53
C GLY A 458 -12.46 -8.24 -26.20
N LYS A 459 -13.19 -7.36 -25.51
CA LYS A 459 -12.84 -6.82 -24.19
C LYS A 459 -14.06 -6.61 -23.30
N LYS A 460 -13.81 -6.44 -22.01
CA LYS A 460 -14.78 -5.96 -21.03
C LYS A 460 -14.70 -4.44 -20.88
N GLU A 461 -15.78 -3.74 -21.17
CA GLU A 461 -15.91 -2.29 -20.93
C GLU A 461 -16.80 -2.05 -19.71
N ILE A 462 -16.41 -1.10 -18.86
CA ILE A 462 -17.21 -0.78 -17.67
C ILE A 462 -18.56 -0.22 -18.11
N ILE A 463 -19.61 -0.51 -17.33
CA ILE A 463 -20.89 0.15 -17.55
C ILE A 463 -20.77 1.60 -17.10
N GLU A 464 -20.89 2.53 -18.06
CA GLU A 464 -20.71 3.99 -17.83
C GLU A 464 -21.77 4.61 -16.91
N SER A 465 -22.95 3.97 -16.78
CA SER A 465 -24.00 4.49 -15.92
C SER A 465 -23.73 4.08 -14.47
N ALA A 466 -23.15 5.00 -13.68
CA ALA A 466 -22.80 4.77 -12.28
C ALA A 466 -23.95 4.27 -11.37
N ASN A 467 -25.21 4.49 -11.76
CA ASN A 467 -26.40 4.02 -11.05
C ASN A 467 -27.01 2.71 -11.58
N ASP A 468 -26.35 2.03 -12.53
CA ASP A 468 -26.83 0.77 -13.09
C ASP A 468 -26.87 -0.32 -11.99
N LYS A 469 -28.00 -1.03 -11.90
CA LYS A 469 -28.24 -2.03 -10.86
C LYS A 469 -27.28 -3.23 -10.96
N SER A 470 -26.69 -3.47 -12.12
CA SER A 470 -25.70 -4.54 -12.32
C SER A 470 -24.39 -4.29 -11.56
N HIS A 471 -24.02 -3.04 -11.27
CA HIS A 471 -22.87 -2.76 -10.39
C HIS A 471 -23.11 -3.35 -8.99
N GLY A 472 -22.04 -3.55 -8.23
CA GLY A 472 -22.15 -3.87 -6.81
C GLY A 472 -22.70 -2.69 -6.02
N TYR A 473 -23.39 -3.00 -4.92
CA TYR A 473 -23.88 -2.04 -3.95
C TYR A 473 -22.78 -1.06 -3.50
N LEU A 474 -21.59 -1.57 -3.13
CA LEU A 474 -20.49 -0.74 -2.63
C LEU A 474 -19.99 0.25 -3.69
N TYR A 475 -19.96 -0.16 -4.95
CA TYR A 475 -19.52 0.69 -6.06
C TYR A 475 -20.52 1.84 -6.30
N ARG A 476 -21.82 1.54 -6.33
CA ARG A 476 -22.88 2.56 -6.42
C ARG A 476 -22.90 3.48 -5.20
N LEU A 477 -22.68 2.93 -4.00
CA LEU A 477 -22.63 3.70 -2.77
C LEU A 477 -21.50 4.74 -2.80
N ALA A 478 -20.32 4.39 -3.31
CA ALA A 478 -19.22 5.34 -3.46
C ALA A 478 -19.62 6.55 -4.33
N PHE A 479 -20.27 6.31 -5.48
CA PHE A 479 -20.80 7.40 -6.31
C PHE A 479 -21.89 8.23 -5.61
N ALA A 480 -22.78 7.57 -4.86
CA ALA A 480 -23.82 8.26 -4.12
C ALA A 480 -23.25 9.17 -3.03
N ILE A 481 -22.26 8.69 -2.26
CA ILE A 481 -21.59 9.48 -1.23
C ILE A 481 -20.83 10.65 -1.86
N LYS A 482 -20.13 10.42 -2.97
CA LYS A 482 -19.50 11.52 -3.71
C LYS A 482 -20.53 12.56 -4.16
N SER A 483 -21.68 12.13 -4.67
CA SER A 483 -22.76 13.04 -5.11
C SER A 483 -23.35 13.85 -3.94
N VAL A 484 -23.52 13.24 -2.76
CA VAL A 484 -23.91 13.95 -1.53
C VAL A 484 -22.85 14.98 -1.15
N GLN A 485 -21.57 14.62 -1.23
CA GLN A 485 -20.48 15.55 -0.94
C GLN A 485 -20.40 16.71 -1.93
N ASP A 486 -20.56 16.45 -3.22
CA ASP A 486 -20.53 17.50 -4.24
C ASP A 486 -21.72 18.46 -4.09
N ALA A 487 -22.90 17.93 -3.78
CA ALA A 487 -24.05 18.76 -3.45
C ALA A 487 -23.85 19.61 -2.18
N PHE A 488 -23.12 19.08 -1.19
CA PHE A 488 -22.74 19.84 -0.01
C PHE A 488 -21.69 20.91 -0.36
N VAL A 489 -20.63 20.59 -1.11
CA VAL A 489 -19.56 21.54 -1.46
C VAL A 489 -20.10 22.69 -2.30
N HIS A 490 -20.88 22.40 -3.33
CA HIS A 490 -21.35 23.38 -4.31
C HIS A 490 -22.63 24.12 -3.87
N TYR A 491 -23.06 23.99 -2.61
CA TYR A 491 -24.20 24.76 -2.07
C TYR A 491 -24.01 26.27 -2.18
N GLN A 492 -22.76 26.72 -2.07
CA GLN A 492 -22.40 28.12 -2.00
C GLN A 492 -22.10 28.73 -3.36
N ASP A 493 -22.00 27.91 -4.41
CA ASP A 493 -21.46 28.37 -5.68
C ASP A 493 -22.53 28.93 -6.64
N GLU A 494 -22.23 30.08 -7.22
CA GLU A 494 -23.06 30.73 -8.23
C GLU A 494 -22.79 30.14 -9.63
N GLY A 495 -23.48 29.06 -10.02
CA GLY A 495 -23.32 28.50 -11.38
C GLY A 495 -23.58 27.01 -11.50
N ASP A 496 -23.76 26.51 -12.72
CA ASP A 496 -23.85 25.08 -12.98
C ASP A 496 -22.44 24.46 -12.89
N PHE A 497 -22.26 23.49 -12.00
CA PHE A 497 -20.99 22.80 -11.81
C PHE A 497 -21.06 21.40 -12.43
N PRO A 498 -20.06 21.02 -13.26
CA PRO A 498 -19.99 19.66 -13.80
C PRO A 498 -19.99 18.62 -12.68
N GLY A 499 -20.89 17.63 -12.76
CA GLY A 499 -20.97 16.53 -11.80
C GLY A 499 -21.97 16.73 -10.66
N VAL A 500 -22.48 17.95 -10.44
CA VAL A 500 -23.58 18.17 -9.48
C VAL A 500 -24.89 17.63 -10.08
N LEU A 501 -25.52 16.70 -9.36
CA LEU A 501 -26.80 16.14 -9.78
C LEU A 501 -27.87 17.22 -9.83
N LYS A 502 -28.81 17.06 -10.77
CA LYS A 502 -29.97 17.93 -10.91
C LYS A 502 -31.24 17.17 -10.56
N PHE A 503 -32.29 17.88 -10.16
CA PHE A 503 -33.56 17.27 -9.80
C PHE A 503 -34.75 17.98 -10.43
N THR A 504 -35.86 17.24 -10.48
CA THR A 504 -37.20 17.74 -10.75
C THR A 504 -38.15 17.23 -9.66
N LYS A 505 -39.27 17.93 -9.47
CA LYS A 505 -40.38 17.44 -8.63
C LYS A 505 -41.44 16.84 -9.52
N ASP A 506 -41.89 15.64 -9.18
CA ASP A 506 -43.01 15.02 -9.88
C ASP A 506 -44.35 15.69 -9.53
N ALA A 507 -45.44 15.23 -10.17
CA ALA A 507 -46.78 15.77 -9.96
C ALA A 507 -47.28 15.66 -8.49
N ASN A 508 -46.67 14.79 -7.69
CA ASN A 508 -46.98 14.60 -6.28
C ASN A 508 -46.02 15.38 -5.35
N GLY A 509 -45.12 16.18 -5.92
CA GLY A 509 -44.11 16.94 -5.20
C GLY A 509 -42.91 16.11 -4.73
N LYS A 510 -42.78 14.84 -5.16
CA LYS A 510 -41.64 13.99 -4.80
C LYS A 510 -40.43 14.37 -5.64
N LEU A 511 -39.28 14.57 -4.98
CA LEU A 511 -38.00 14.83 -5.63
C LEU A 511 -37.49 13.60 -6.39
N LYS A 512 -37.04 13.82 -7.62
CA LYS A 512 -36.38 12.81 -8.45
C LYS A 512 -35.16 13.42 -9.14
N ILE A 513 -34.04 12.71 -9.11
CA ILE A 513 -32.84 13.09 -9.86
C ILE A 513 -33.13 12.96 -11.36
N ASP A 514 -32.89 14.03 -12.08
CA ASP A 514 -33.11 14.16 -13.52
C ASP A 514 -31.92 14.91 -14.13
N PRO A 515 -31.10 14.28 -14.99
CA PRO A 515 -29.99 14.94 -15.67
C PRO A 515 -30.41 16.16 -16.50
N ASN A 516 -31.66 16.19 -16.97
CA ASN A 516 -32.24 17.32 -17.72
C ASN A 516 -33.00 18.30 -16.81
N GLY A 517 -32.96 18.09 -15.49
CA GLY A 517 -33.60 18.96 -14.52
C GLY A 517 -33.01 20.38 -14.57
N SER A 518 -33.84 21.37 -14.21
CA SER A 518 -33.42 22.78 -14.17
C SER A 518 -32.79 23.18 -12.83
N GLU A 519 -33.07 22.44 -11.76
CA GLU A 519 -32.60 22.75 -10.40
C GLU A 519 -31.43 21.86 -10.00
N LYS A 520 -30.35 22.47 -9.52
CA LYS A 520 -29.19 21.76 -8.97
C LYS A 520 -29.50 21.22 -7.60
N LEU A 521 -29.07 20.00 -7.33
CA LEU A 521 -29.14 19.42 -6.00
C LEU A 521 -28.00 20.00 -5.16
N THR A 522 -28.36 20.85 -4.21
CA THR A 522 -27.44 21.34 -3.18
C THR A 522 -27.87 20.84 -1.81
N LEU A 523 -26.97 20.79 -0.83
CA LEU A 523 -27.30 20.40 0.54
C LEU A 523 -26.83 21.47 1.50
N SER A 524 -27.69 21.86 2.45
CA SER A 524 -27.37 22.95 3.37
C SER A 524 -26.46 22.48 4.52
N LYS A 525 -26.73 21.29 5.06
CA LYS A 525 -26.12 20.74 6.28
C LYS A 525 -25.67 19.28 6.13
N ALA A 526 -26.35 18.48 5.32
CA ALA A 526 -26.07 17.05 5.20
C ALA A 526 -24.74 16.78 4.50
N THR A 527 -23.89 15.99 5.16
CA THR A 527 -22.59 15.52 4.67
C THR A 527 -22.28 14.13 5.24
N ILE A 528 -21.45 13.34 4.56
CA ILE A 528 -21.00 12.00 4.98
C ILE A 528 -19.47 11.96 5.01
N THR A 529 -18.88 12.05 6.19
CA THR A 529 -17.42 12.17 6.34
C THR A 529 -16.71 10.86 5.98
N LEU A 530 -15.40 10.91 5.69
CA LEU A 530 -14.61 9.69 5.52
C LEU A 530 -14.58 8.82 6.79
N TYR A 531 -14.72 9.45 7.96
CA TYR A 531 -14.88 8.74 9.22
C TYR A 531 -16.18 7.95 9.28
N ASP A 532 -17.30 8.54 8.82
CA ASP A 532 -18.60 7.85 8.74
C ASP A 532 -18.50 6.63 7.80
N VAL A 533 -17.90 6.82 6.62
CA VAL A 533 -17.66 5.74 5.66
C VAL A 533 -16.84 4.61 6.31
N ALA A 534 -15.72 4.96 6.95
CA ALA A 534 -14.87 3.96 7.58
C ALA A 534 -15.59 3.23 8.74
N SER A 535 -16.37 3.98 9.53
CA SER A 535 -17.19 3.47 10.62
C SER A 535 -18.26 2.49 10.12
N TRP A 536 -18.92 2.79 8.99
CA TRP A 536 -19.91 1.89 8.39
C TRP A 536 -19.25 0.60 7.88
N MET A 537 -18.14 0.70 7.14
CA MET A 537 -17.43 -0.48 6.62
C MET A 537 -16.87 -1.36 7.75
N LYS A 538 -16.30 -0.76 8.79
CA LYS A 538 -15.86 -1.48 10.00
C LYS A 538 -17.04 -2.08 10.77
N GLY A 539 -18.14 -1.32 10.88
CA GLY A 539 -19.38 -1.76 11.50
C GLY A 539 -19.94 -3.02 10.84
N PHE A 540 -19.88 -3.11 9.51
CA PHE A 540 -20.26 -4.32 8.78
C PHE A 540 -19.39 -5.51 9.19
N ARG A 541 -18.06 -5.35 9.27
CA ARG A 541 -17.15 -6.44 9.69
C ARG A 541 -17.45 -6.96 11.10
N GLU A 542 -17.85 -6.08 12.01
CA GLU A 542 -18.09 -6.41 13.43
C GLU A 542 -19.55 -6.79 13.74
N ARG A 543 -20.43 -6.74 12.73
CA ARG A 543 -21.88 -6.76 12.90
C ARG A 543 -22.41 -8.00 13.64
N MET A 544 -21.82 -9.17 13.36
CA MET A 544 -22.22 -10.45 13.94
C MET A 544 -21.84 -10.57 15.43
N GLY A 545 -20.97 -9.69 15.93
CA GLY A 545 -20.59 -9.61 17.34
C GLY A 545 -21.40 -8.58 18.13
N LYS A 546 -22.40 -7.92 17.54
CA LYS A 546 -23.24 -6.93 18.23
C LYS A 546 -24.50 -7.60 18.77
N ASP A 547 -24.92 -7.20 19.97
CA ASP A 547 -26.10 -7.77 20.64
C ASP A 547 -27.43 -7.39 19.98
N ASN A 548 -27.47 -6.26 19.25
CA ASN A 548 -28.69 -5.81 18.59
C ASN A 548 -28.95 -6.63 17.31
N PRO A 549 -30.07 -7.38 17.20
CA PRO A 549 -30.39 -8.19 16.03
C PRO A 549 -30.51 -7.42 14.72
N GLU A 550 -30.87 -6.13 14.76
CA GLU A 550 -30.94 -5.28 13.55
C GLU A 550 -29.58 -5.08 12.88
N TYR A 551 -28.49 -5.22 13.65
CA TYR A 551 -27.12 -5.15 13.14
C TYR A 551 -26.67 -6.48 12.53
N GLN A 552 -27.29 -7.60 12.88
CA GLN A 552 -26.89 -8.95 12.45
C GLN A 552 -27.45 -9.30 11.06
N THR A 553 -27.24 -8.41 10.09
CA THR A 553 -27.63 -8.59 8.70
C THR A 553 -26.71 -9.60 7.99
N LYS A 554 -27.25 -10.40 7.08
CA LYS A 554 -26.49 -11.46 6.39
C LYS A 554 -25.55 -10.97 5.28
N ASN A 555 -25.81 -9.80 4.71
CA ASN A 555 -25.10 -9.28 3.54
C ASN A 555 -24.85 -7.77 3.64
N LEU A 556 -23.97 -7.25 2.79
CA LEU A 556 -23.51 -5.86 2.85
C LEU A 556 -24.65 -4.89 2.53
N SER A 557 -25.46 -5.20 1.52
CA SER A 557 -26.55 -4.36 1.04
C SER A 557 -27.61 -4.14 2.13
N GLY A 558 -27.95 -5.20 2.88
CA GLY A 558 -28.86 -5.14 4.02
C GLY A 558 -28.31 -4.27 5.16
N PHE A 559 -27.05 -4.47 5.53
CA PHE A 559 -26.38 -3.65 6.55
C PHE A 559 -26.35 -2.17 6.17
N MET A 560 -25.96 -1.88 4.93
CA MET A 560 -25.80 -0.52 4.46
C MET A 560 -27.15 0.18 4.34
N LYS A 561 -28.21 -0.48 3.88
CA LYS A 561 -29.55 0.11 3.90
C LYS A 561 -29.96 0.59 5.29
N TYR A 562 -29.78 -0.25 6.31
CA TYR A 562 -30.06 0.15 7.69
C TYR A 562 -29.26 1.40 8.10
N LYS A 563 -27.97 1.47 7.72
CA LYS A 563 -27.13 2.65 7.96
C LYS A 563 -27.61 3.89 7.21
N LEU A 564 -28.01 3.76 5.95
CA LEU A 564 -28.52 4.87 5.16
C LEU A 564 -29.86 5.39 5.68
N GLU A 565 -30.77 4.51 6.09
CA GLU A 565 -32.04 4.86 6.72
C GLU A 565 -31.80 5.59 8.05
N SER A 566 -30.94 5.02 8.91
CA SER A 566 -30.55 5.66 10.19
C SER A 566 -29.91 7.03 9.99
N TYR A 567 -29.07 7.17 8.96
CA TYR A 567 -28.44 8.44 8.61
C TYR A 567 -29.47 9.49 8.19
N ILE A 568 -30.38 9.14 7.27
CA ILE A 568 -31.45 10.05 6.81
C ILE A 568 -32.35 10.45 7.98
N ASP A 569 -32.75 9.50 8.83
CA ASP A 569 -33.62 9.77 9.97
C ASP A 569 -32.97 10.71 10.98
N GLY A 570 -31.65 10.59 11.16
CA GLY A 570 -30.83 11.43 12.02
C GLY A 570 -30.59 12.85 11.50
N LEU A 571 -30.84 13.14 10.21
CA LEU A 571 -30.74 14.52 9.70
C LEU A 571 -31.77 15.42 10.39
N SER A 572 -31.44 16.69 10.60
CA SER A 572 -32.36 17.66 11.21
C SER A 572 -33.17 18.44 10.19
N ASP A 573 -32.62 18.65 8.99
CA ASP A 573 -33.23 19.44 7.93
C ASP A 573 -34.10 18.58 7.00
N LYS A 574 -35.37 18.94 6.85
CA LYS A 574 -36.35 18.15 6.08
C LYS A 574 -36.04 18.17 4.58
N GLU A 575 -35.55 19.28 4.05
CA GLU A 575 -35.23 19.41 2.64
C GLU A 575 -33.99 18.60 2.28
N ASP A 576 -32.94 18.68 3.11
CA ASP A 576 -31.76 17.81 2.98
C ASP A 576 -32.14 16.32 3.09
N LYS A 577 -33.08 15.94 3.97
CA LYS A 577 -33.59 14.56 4.04
C LYS A 577 -34.15 14.08 2.71
N GLU A 578 -35.05 14.87 2.11
CA GLU A 578 -35.69 14.51 0.85
C GLU A 578 -34.68 14.47 -0.31
N ARG A 579 -33.72 15.41 -0.33
CA ARG A 579 -32.65 15.47 -1.34
C ARG A 579 -31.66 14.32 -1.22
N VAL A 580 -31.16 14.02 -0.02
CA VAL A 580 -30.27 12.86 0.24
C VAL A 580 -30.96 11.56 -0.13
N ARG A 581 -32.23 11.39 0.27
CA ARG A 581 -33.00 10.21 -0.11
C ARG A 581 -33.14 10.08 -1.63
N ALA A 582 -33.39 11.18 -2.35
CA ALA A 582 -33.45 11.17 -3.81
C ALA A 582 -32.11 10.75 -4.45
N VAL A 583 -30.96 11.15 -3.87
CA VAL A 583 -29.63 10.67 -4.32
C VAL A 583 -29.51 9.16 -4.13
N PHE A 584 -29.85 8.63 -2.95
CA PHE A 584 -29.75 7.18 -2.70
C PHE A 584 -30.75 6.36 -3.53
N ASP A 585 -31.96 6.87 -3.77
CA ASP A 585 -32.94 6.31 -4.70
C ASP A 585 -32.37 6.29 -6.13
N HIS A 586 -31.72 7.37 -6.57
CA HIS A 586 -31.12 7.46 -7.91
C HIS A 586 -30.05 6.39 -8.15
N PHE A 587 -29.21 6.12 -7.15
CA PHE A 587 -28.20 5.05 -7.16
C PHE A 587 -28.76 3.68 -6.72
N ARG A 588 -30.08 3.54 -6.60
CA ARG A 588 -30.77 2.27 -6.29
C ARG A 588 -30.25 1.59 -5.02
N LEU A 589 -29.93 2.37 -3.99
CA LEU A 589 -29.35 1.85 -2.73
C LEU A 589 -30.40 1.26 -1.76
N PHE A 590 -31.69 1.41 -2.08
CA PHE A 590 -32.79 0.78 -1.35
C PHE A 590 -33.37 -0.45 -2.08
N ASP A 591 -32.95 -0.68 -3.32
CA ASP A 591 -33.30 -1.85 -4.14
C ASP A 591 -32.35 -3.01 -3.79
N ILE A 592 -32.52 -3.63 -2.61
CA ILE A 592 -31.64 -4.72 -2.18
C ILE A 592 -32.00 -6.02 -2.90
N ASP A 593 -30.98 -6.66 -3.48
CA ASP A 593 -31.04 -8.06 -3.89
C ASP A 593 -30.61 -8.95 -2.72
N ASP A 594 -31.31 -10.07 -2.52
CA ASP A 594 -30.90 -11.08 -1.53
C ASP A 594 -29.71 -11.87 -2.08
N VAL A 595 -28.52 -11.34 -1.82
CA VAL A 595 -27.25 -11.97 -2.20
C VAL A 595 -26.73 -12.78 -1.02
N ALA A 596 -26.57 -14.09 -1.22
CA ALA A 596 -25.93 -14.97 -0.25
C ALA A 596 -24.41 -14.86 -0.36
N PHE A 597 -23.72 -14.69 0.77
CA PHE A 597 -22.27 -14.72 0.81
C PHE A 597 -21.79 -16.18 0.83
N GLU A 598 -21.33 -16.67 -0.31
CA GLU A 598 -20.95 -18.07 -0.50
C GLU A 598 -19.52 -18.35 -0.06
N LYS A 599 -18.57 -17.48 -0.44
CA LYS A 599 -17.14 -17.62 -0.11
C LYS A 599 -16.39 -16.29 -0.12
N PRO A 600 -15.31 -16.16 0.66
CA PRO A 600 -14.40 -15.02 0.56
C PRO A 600 -13.74 -14.95 -0.82
N LEU A 601 -13.44 -13.72 -1.26
CA LEU A 601 -12.70 -13.48 -2.49
C LEU A 601 -11.23 -13.85 -2.35
N THR A 602 -10.65 -14.33 -3.44
CA THR A 602 -9.21 -14.54 -3.60
C THR A 602 -8.46 -13.20 -3.75
N PRO A 603 -7.14 -13.17 -3.47
CA PRO A 603 -6.30 -11.99 -3.75
C PRO A 603 -6.49 -11.41 -5.15
N GLN A 604 -6.53 -12.25 -6.18
CA GLN A 604 -6.73 -11.80 -7.55
C GLN A 604 -8.12 -11.19 -7.77
N GLU A 605 -9.18 -11.82 -7.26
CA GLU A 605 -10.56 -11.31 -7.35
C GLU A 605 -10.69 -9.95 -6.63
N ILE A 606 -10.08 -9.78 -5.45
CA ILE A 606 -10.05 -8.49 -4.75
C ILE A 606 -9.30 -7.43 -5.58
N GLY A 607 -8.18 -7.81 -6.19
CA GLY A 607 -7.43 -6.94 -7.09
C GLY A 607 -8.24 -6.44 -8.29
N TYR A 608 -9.08 -7.31 -8.81
CA TYR A 608 -10.05 -7.00 -9.87
C TYR A 608 -11.23 -6.16 -9.39
N LEU A 609 -11.37 -5.83 -8.11
CA LEU A 609 -12.44 -4.90 -7.70
C LEU A 609 -12.15 -3.48 -8.19
N SER A 610 -10.88 -3.05 -8.26
CA SER A 610 -10.56 -1.72 -8.79
C SER A 610 -10.91 -1.61 -10.27
N PRO A 611 -11.67 -0.58 -10.68
CA PRO A 611 -11.83 -0.22 -12.09
C PRO A 611 -10.53 0.13 -12.82
N ARG A 612 -9.46 0.53 -12.09
CA ARG A 612 -8.15 0.85 -12.68
C ARG A 612 -7.40 -0.39 -13.15
N THR A 613 -7.75 -1.57 -12.62
CA THR A 613 -7.15 -2.84 -13.01
C THR A 613 -7.64 -3.24 -14.41
N PRO A 614 -6.74 -3.38 -15.41
CA PRO A 614 -7.11 -3.82 -16.75
C PRO A 614 -7.79 -5.19 -16.72
N ARG A 615 -8.84 -5.36 -17.51
CA ARG A 615 -9.61 -6.61 -17.58
C ARG A 615 -8.99 -7.60 -18.56
N PRO A 616 -9.07 -8.92 -18.31
CA PRO A 616 -8.68 -9.92 -19.28
C PRO A 616 -9.41 -9.71 -20.61
N LEU A 617 -8.67 -9.80 -21.71
CA LEU A 617 -9.22 -9.77 -23.06
C LEU A 617 -9.87 -11.11 -23.41
N LYS A 618 -10.87 -11.09 -24.28
CA LYS A 618 -11.46 -12.30 -24.85
C LYS A 618 -10.54 -12.78 -25.98
N LEU A 619 -10.01 -13.99 -25.84
CA LEU A 619 -9.04 -14.54 -26.77
C LEU A 619 -9.64 -15.69 -27.58
N GLN A 620 -9.18 -15.83 -28.82
CA GLN A 620 -9.38 -16.99 -29.67
C GLN A 620 -8.03 -17.64 -29.96
N ASP A 621 -7.94 -18.95 -29.75
CA ASP A 621 -6.74 -19.73 -30.04
C ASP A 621 -6.44 -19.72 -31.56
N PRO A 622 -5.17 -19.89 -31.96
CA PRO A 622 -4.83 -20.02 -33.38
C PRO A 622 -5.64 -21.17 -34.00
N ILE A 623 -6.33 -20.89 -35.10
CA ILE A 623 -6.98 -21.96 -35.88
C ILE A 623 -5.84 -22.77 -36.51
N GLU A 624 -5.64 -24.01 -36.08
CA GLU A 624 -4.78 -24.96 -36.78
C GLU A 624 -5.39 -25.24 -38.15
N GLY A 625 -4.80 -24.64 -39.19
CA GLY A 625 -5.11 -24.93 -40.59
C GLY A 625 -5.94 -23.85 -41.27
N ASP A 626 -5.29 -22.78 -41.70
CA ASP A 626 -5.75 -22.04 -42.88
C ASP A 626 -4.66 -22.18 -43.95
N GLY A 627 -4.73 -23.29 -44.66
CA GLY A 627 -3.93 -23.53 -45.85
C GLY A 627 -4.34 -22.51 -46.91
N SER A 628 -3.37 -21.73 -47.39
CA SER A 628 -3.55 -20.90 -48.58
C SER A 628 -4.11 -21.74 -49.74
N PRO A 629 -5.00 -21.20 -50.58
CA PRO A 629 -5.50 -21.91 -51.75
C PRO A 629 -4.37 -21.96 -52.79
N GLY A 630 -3.72 -23.12 -52.93
CA GLY A 630 -2.63 -23.34 -53.86
C GLY A 630 -2.38 -24.81 -54.15
N ASP A 631 -2.79 -25.19 -55.36
CA ASP A 631 -2.26 -26.26 -56.21
C ASP A 631 -2.56 -27.74 -55.89
N GLU A 632 -3.42 -28.27 -56.75
CA GLU A 632 -3.46 -29.66 -57.19
C GLU A 632 -2.06 -30.14 -57.64
N ASN A 633 -1.44 -31.07 -56.90
CA ASN A 633 -0.98 -32.36 -57.43
C ASN A 633 -0.05 -33.12 -56.48
N ASN A 634 -0.17 -34.45 -56.60
CA ASN A 634 0.73 -35.52 -56.20
C ASN A 634 0.74 -35.93 -54.73
N GLY A 635 0.12 -37.09 -54.51
CA GLY A 635 0.23 -37.83 -53.26
C GLY A 635 1.58 -38.48 -53.06
N ASN A 636 1.87 -38.79 -51.81
CA ASN A 636 2.33 -40.12 -51.42
C ASN A 636 2.13 -40.28 -49.91
N GLU A 637 1.63 -41.46 -49.53
CA GLU A 637 1.54 -41.90 -48.14
C GLU A 637 2.95 -42.05 -47.56
N GLY A 638 3.15 -41.52 -46.35
CA GLY A 638 4.38 -41.71 -45.58
C GLY A 638 4.23 -41.12 -44.20
N GLY A 639 3.90 -41.97 -43.23
CA GLY A 639 3.78 -41.59 -41.82
C GLY A 639 5.07 -40.97 -41.28
N GLY A 640 5.07 -39.65 -41.16
CA GLY A 640 6.02 -38.90 -40.35
C GLY A 640 5.31 -38.42 -39.10
N LYS A 641 5.87 -38.73 -37.92
CA LYS A 641 5.53 -38.02 -36.67
C LYS A 641 5.56 -36.52 -36.95
N PRO A 642 4.61 -35.72 -36.40
CA PRO A 642 4.76 -34.27 -36.46
C PRO A 642 6.14 -33.91 -35.90
N PRO A 643 6.88 -32.99 -36.54
CA PRO A 643 8.15 -32.52 -35.97
C PRO A 643 7.85 -32.06 -34.54
N ALA A 644 8.62 -32.56 -33.58
CA ALA A 644 8.51 -32.08 -32.21
C ALA A 644 8.62 -30.54 -32.27
N PRO A 645 7.71 -29.81 -31.61
CA PRO A 645 7.82 -28.35 -31.56
C PRO A 645 9.21 -28.01 -31.02
N PRO A 646 9.91 -27.01 -31.60
CA PRO A 646 11.21 -26.62 -31.09
C PRO A 646 11.05 -26.26 -29.60
N GLU A 647 11.77 -26.96 -28.73
CA GLU A 647 11.82 -26.65 -27.31
C GLU A 647 12.39 -25.23 -27.13
N PHE A 648 11.52 -24.23 -27.03
CA PHE A 648 11.92 -22.88 -26.65
C PHE A 648 12.21 -22.84 -25.13
N LEU A 649 13.45 -23.19 -24.77
CA LEU A 649 13.98 -23.24 -23.41
C LEU A 649 14.83 -22.00 -23.04
N GLY A 650 14.48 -20.82 -23.57
CA GLY A 650 15.15 -19.56 -23.25
C GLY A 650 14.53 -18.84 -22.04
N THR A 651 15.35 -18.17 -21.24
CA THR A 651 14.93 -17.18 -20.22
C THR A 651 15.04 -15.77 -20.80
N GLU A 652 13.98 -14.98 -20.74
CA GLU A 652 14.01 -13.58 -21.16
C GLU A 652 14.85 -12.72 -20.20
N ILE A 653 15.77 -11.93 -20.75
CA ILE A 653 16.61 -10.97 -20.00
C ILE A 653 16.68 -9.64 -20.74
N MET A 654 16.65 -8.54 -19.97
CA MET A 654 16.84 -7.20 -20.50
C MET A 654 18.34 -6.94 -20.68
N ILE A 655 18.74 -6.47 -21.85
CA ILE A 655 20.12 -6.08 -22.10
C ILE A 655 20.25 -4.62 -22.51
N ARG A 656 21.38 -4.02 -22.16
CA ARG A 656 21.73 -2.64 -22.52
C ARG A 656 22.65 -2.64 -23.74
N ASN A 657 22.25 -1.92 -24.78
CA ASN A 657 23.04 -1.70 -25.98
C ASN A 657 24.14 -0.65 -25.73
N PRO A 658 25.19 -0.60 -26.57
CA PRO A 658 26.27 0.41 -26.45
C PRO A 658 25.81 1.87 -26.53
N ASP A 659 24.67 2.13 -27.17
CA ASP A 659 24.05 3.46 -27.30
C ASP A 659 23.21 3.88 -26.08
N GLY A 660 23.11 3.01 -25.06
CA GLY A 660 22.34 3.25 -23.83
C GLY A 660 20.88 2.79 -23.89
N SER A 661 20.37 2.37 -25.06
CA SER A 661 19.03 1.77 -25.18
C SER A 661 18.97 0.36 -24.58
N THR A 662 17.78 -0.12 -24.22
CA THR A 662 17.58 -1.48 -23.72
C THR A 662 16.68 -2.29 -24.66
N LYS A 663 16.98 -3.59 -24.81
CA LYS A 663 16.16 -4.56 -25.55
C LYS A 663 15.99 -5.85 -24.76
N MET A 664 14.86 -6.53 -24.94
CA MET A 664 14.63 -7.87 -24.37
C MET A 664 15.17 -8.93 -25.32
N ILE A 665 15.94 -9.88 -24.80
CA ILE A 665 16.44 -11.03 -25.55
C ILE A 665 16.14 -12.33 -24.82
N LEU A 666 16.08 -13.42 -25.58
CA LEU A 666 16.01 -14.79 -25.05
C LEU A 666 17.43 -15.31 -24.81
N MET A 667 17.66 -15.89 -23.63
CA MET A 667 18.95 -16.41 -23.22
C MET A 667 18.82 -17.84 -22.67
N ASP A 668 19.65 -18.75 -23.13
CA ASP A 668 19.76 -20.11 -22.60
C ASP A 668 20.64 -20.13 -21.35
N LYS A 669 20.13 -20.64 -20.23
CA LYS A 669 20.92 -20.87 -19.00
C LYS A 669 21.78 -22.14 -19.11
N LYS A 670 22.67 -22.18 -20.10
CA LYS A 670 23.61 -23.27 -20.31
C LYS A 670 24.98 -22.94 -19.73
N SER A 671 25.66 -23.96 -19.21
CA SER A 671 27.08 -23.85 -18.87
C SER A 671 27.93 -23.93 -20.14
N ILE A 672 29.06 -23.25 -20.14
CA ILE A 672 30.03 -23.29 -21.24
C ILE A 672 31.41 -23.68 -20.75
N THR A 673 32.22 -24.27 -21.62
CA THR A 673 33.65 -24.47 -21.38
C THR A 673 34.43 -23.41 -22.14
N VAL A 674 35.38 -22.75 -21.49
CA VAL A 674 36.31 -21.80 -22.13
C VAL A 674 37.74 -22.16 -21.76
N ASN A 675 38.68 -21.85 -22.66
CA ASN A 675 40.10 -22.06 -22.42
C ASN A 675 40.69 -20.79 -21.83
N ILE A 676 41.10 -20.85 -20.56
CA ILE A 676 41.70 -19.71 -19.87
C ILE A 676 43.13 -20.08 -19.53
N GLN A 677 44.09 -19.32 -20.09
CA GLN A 677 45.53 -19.54 -19.87
C GLN A 677 45.98 -20.99 -20.14
N GLY A 678 45.43 -21.62 -21.19
CA GLY A 678 45.79 -23.00 -21.58
C GLY A 678 45.10 -24.09 -20.75
N LYS A 679 44.11 -23.76 -19.92
CA LYS A 679 43.30 -24.72 -19.15
C LYS A 679 41.82 -24.55 -19.45
N GLU A 680 41.14 -25.66 -19.78
CA GLU A 680 39.70 -25.68 -19.91
C GLU A 680 39.01 -25.48 -18.55
N LYS A 681 38.08 -24.53 -18.47
CA LYS A 681 37.22 -24.32 -17.31
C LYS A 681 35.76 -24.24 -17.72
N GLY A 682 34.91 -24.94 -16.97
CA GLY A 682 33.46 -24.79 -17.04
C GLY A 682 33.00 -23.52 -16.31
N ILE A 683 32.19 -22.72 -16.98
CA ILE A 683 31.51 -21.53 -16.46
C ILE A 683 30.02 -21.83 -16.43
N TYR A 684 29.39 -21.59 -15.28
CA TYR A 684 27.97 -21.81 -15.06
C TYR A 684 27.24 -20.48 -14.85
N PRO A 685 25.95 -20.36 -15.20
CA PRO A 685 25.14 -19.19 -14.85
C PRO A 685 25.28 -18.83 -13.36
N GLY A 686 25.58 -17.57 -13.06
CA GLY A 686 25.92 -17.06 -11.72
C GLY A 686 27.42 -16.97 -11.42
N THR A 687 28.30 -17.48 -12.30
CA THR A 687 29.75 -17.39 -12.11
C THR A 687 30.20 -15.94 -12.19
N ARG A 688 30.89 -15.47 -11.15
CA ARG A 688 31.50 -14.13 -11.10
C ARG A 688 32.88 -14.14 -11.72
N LEU A 689 33.13 -13.23 -12.64
CA LEU A 689 34.38 -13.09 -13.37
C LEU A 689 34.75 -11.61 -13.52
N MET A 690 36.04 -11.34 -13.66
CA MET A 690 36.59 -10.03 -13.97
C MET A 690 36.93 -10.00 -15.46
N LEU A 691 36.31 -9.11 -16.22
CA LEU A 691 36.61 -8.89 -17.64
C LEU A 691 36.99 -7.43 -17.84
N SER A 692 38.18 -7.16 -18.37
CA SER A 692 38.68 -5.80 -18.62
C SER A 692 38.64 -4.86 -17.39
N GLY A 693 38.77 -5.41 -16.18
CA GLY A 693 38.73 -4.65 -14.91
C GLY A 693 37.33 -4.47 -14.30
N GLU A 694 36.28 -4.99 -14.94
CA GLU A 694 34.91 -4.94 -14.44
C GLU A 694 34.47 -6.28 -13.84
N LYS A 695 33.72 -6.22 -12.73
CA LYS A 695 33.18 -7.40 -12.05
C LYS A 695 31.82 -7.76 -12.63
N LEU A 696 31.72 -8.91 -13.28
CA LEU A 696 30.54 -9.35 -14.02
C LEU A 696 30.10 -10.75 -13.57
N ILE A 697 28.83 -11.05 -13.83
CA ILE A 697 28.16 -12.31 -13.58
C ILE A 697 27.81 -12.91 -14.93
N PHE A 698 28.26 -14.12 -15.21
CA PHE A 698 27.84 -14.87 -16.38
C PHE A 698 26.38 -15.30 -16.22
N MET A 699 25.51 -14.91 -17.14
CA MET A 699 24.07 -15.15 -17.06
C MET A 699 23.64 -16.35 -17.92
N GLY A 700 24.31 -16.59 -19.05
CA GLY A 700 23.97 -17.63 -20.02
C GLY A 700 24.42 -17.27 -21.43
N LEU A 701 23.86 -17.96 -22.43
CA LEU A 701 24.12 -17.76 -23.86
C LEU A 701 22.92 -17.11 -24.53
N LEU A 702 23.13 -16.30 -25.55
CA LEU A 702 22.04 -15.84 -26.40
C LEU A 702 21.35 -17.05 -27.05
N THR A 703 20.03 -17.16 -26.95
CA THR A 703 19.28 -18.28 -27.53
C THR A 703 19.47 -18.28 -29.05
N GLY A 704 20.03 -19.36 -29.59
CA GLY A 704 20.34 -19.49 -31.02
C GLY A 704 21.75 -19.05 -31.44
N ASP A 705 22.58 -18.54 -30.52
CA ASP A 705 23.98 -18.16 -30.77
C ASP A 705 24.91 -18.58 -29.61
N GLU A 706 25.64 -19.68 -29.82
CA GLU A 706 26.56 -20.24 -28.83
C GLU A 706 27.88 -19.46 -28.67
N ASN A 707 28.11 -18.45 -29.52
CA ASN A 707 29.28 -17.59 -29.47
C ASN A 707 29.02 -16.28 -28.73
N THR A 708 27.76 -15.97 -28.41
CA THR A 708 27.39 -14.77 -27.66
C THR A 708 26.98 -15.13 -26.25
N VAL A 709 27.73 -14.61 -25.27
CA VAL A 709 27.48 -14.78 -23.84
C VAL A 709 26.83 -13.52 -23.29
N ILE A 710 25.96 -13.69 -22.30
CA ILE A 710 25.32 -12.57 -21.61
C ILE A 710 25.98 -12.40 -20.24
N LEU A 711 26.53 -11.21 -19.99
CA LEU A 711 27.16 -10.84 -18.72
C LEU A 711 26.39 -9.70 -18.04
N SER A 712 26.35 -9.67 -16.71
CA SER A 712 25.66 -8.62 -15.95
C SER A 712 26.48 -8.17 -14.74
N GLU A 713 26.49 -6.87 -14.42
CA GLU A 713 27.15 -6.35 -13.21
C GLU A 713 26.38 -6.71 -11.93
N ASP A 714 25.06 -6.70 -11.99
CA ASP A 714 24.15 -6.83 -10.84
C ASP A 714 23.22 -8.06 -10.91
N GLY A 715 23.24 -8.80 -12.03
CA GLY A 715 22.40 -9.96 -12.30
C GLY A 715 21.03 -9.62 -12.89
N ASN A 716 20.73 -8.35 -13.18
CA ASN A 716 19.41 -7.91 -13.65
C ASN A 716 19.44 -7.40 -15.10
N ILE A 717 20.43 -6.58 -15.46
CA ILE A 717 20.60 -6.07 -16.82
C ILE A 717 21.86 -6.68 -17.42
N GLY A 718 21.70 -7.40 -18.53
CA GLY A 718 22.80 -8.03 -19.24
C GLY A 718 23.43 -7.13 -20.30
N ARG A 719 24.58 -7.57 -20.81
CA ARG A 719 25.16 -7.10 -22.06
C ARG A 719 25.69 -8.29 -22.85
N GLU A 720 25.61 -8.21 -24.16
CA GLU A 720 26.18 -9.19 -25.08
C GLU A 720 27.71 -9.05 -25.09
N VAL A 721 28.40 -10.18 -24.94
CA VAL A 721 29.86 -10.28 -25.02
C VAL A 721 30.20 -11.49 -25.87
N VAL A 722 31.23 -11.37 -26.71
CA VAL A 722 31.68 -12.51 -27.52
C VAL A 722 32.40 -13.51 -26.63
N ARG A 723 32.06 -14.80 -26.75
CA ARG A 723 32.59 -15.89 -25.93
C ARG A 723 34.12 -15.92 -25.86
N ALA A 724 34.80 -15.57 -26.95
CA ALA A 724 36.27 -15.50 -27.00
C ALA A 724 36.86 -14.47 -26.02
N GLU A 725 36.11 -13.43 -25.65
CA GLU A 725 36.59 -12.44 -24.67
C GLU A 725 36.70 -13.04 -23.26
N LEU A 726 35.93 -14.10 -22.95
CA LEU A 726 36.02 -14.79 -21.66
C LEU A 726 37.33 -15.55 -21.46
N GLU A 727 38.09 -15.83 -22.52
CA GLU A 727 39.41 -16.47 -22.42
C GLU A 727 40.43 -15.57 -21.70
N ASN A 728 40.19 -14.26 -21.73
CA ASN A 728 40.99 -13.24 -21.04
C ASN A 728 40.42 -12.83 -19.68
N ALA A 729 39.37 -13.48 -19.19
CA ALA A 729 38.74 -13.14 -17.91
C ALA A 729 39.48 -13.75 -16.71
N GLU A 730 39.59 -12.99 -15.62
CA GLU A 730 40.10 -13.48 -14.34
C GLU A 730 38.96 -13.98 -13.45
N PHE A 731 39.05 -15.22 -12.96
CA PHE A 731 38.02 -15.83 -12.11
C PHE A 731 38.40 -15.69 -10.65
N SER A 732 37.51 -15.11 -9.83
CA SER A 732 37.73 -15.04 -8.40
C SER A 732 37.59 -16.42 -7.78
N SER A 733 38.69 -16.97 -7.25
CA SER A 733 38.76 -18.29 -6.61
C SER A 733 37.98 -18.40 -5.30
N GLN A 734 37.35 -17.32 -4.82
CA GLN A 734 36.64 -17.28 -3.54
C GLN A 734 35.18 -17.79 -3.55
N PHE A 735 34.59 -18.18 -4.68
CA PHE A 735 33.14 -18.49 -4.74
C PHE A 735 32.74 -19.91 -5.18
N ILE A 736 33.68 -20.81 -5.48
CA ILE A 736 33.36 -22.16 -5.98
C ILE A 736 32.91 -23.14 -4.86
N SER A 737 32.93 -22.76 -3.57
CA SER A 737 32.55 -23.67 -2.46
C SER A 737 31.22 -23.40 -1.76
N GLU A 738 30.40 -22.42 -2.18
CA GLU A 738 29.26 -21.97 -1.33
C GLU A 738 27.88 -22.55 -1.63
N PHE A 739 27.69 -23.40 -2.65
CA PHE A 739 26.35 -23.93 -2.98
C PHE A 739 26.25 -25.46 -3.06
N GLY A 740 27.02 -26.17 -2.23
CA GLY A 740 26.75 -27.56 -1.88
C GLY A 740 25.97 -27.67 -0.56
N PRO A 741 25.06 -28.65 -0.40
CA PRO A 741 24.29 -28.86 0.83
C PRO A 741 25.14 -29.17 2.09
N GLU A 742 26.45 -29.35 1.95
CA GLU A 742 27.41 -29.59 3.05
C GLU A 742 27.96 -28.29 3.70
N SER A 743 27.63 -27.09 3.23
CA SER A 743 28.18 -25.83 3.76
C SER A 743 27.59 -25.36 5.09
N LYS A 744 26.55 -26.02 5.61
CA LYS A 744 25.86 -25.62 6.86
C LYS A 744 26.61 -25.96 8.16
N GLU A 745 27.76 -26.63 8.09
CA GLU A 745 28.52 -27.06 9.28
C GLU A 745 29.93 -26.47 9.41
N LYS A 746 30.39 -25.59 8.49
CA LYS A 746 31.75 -25.05 8.58
C LYS A 746 31.82 -23.75 9.43
N PRO A 747 32.79 -23.64 10.35
CA PRO A 747 33.04 -22.41 11.10
C PRO A 747 33.56 -21.30 10.17
N ILE A 748 33.18 -20.05 10.46
CA ILE A 748 33.77 -18.89 9.79
C ILE A 748 35.06 -18.54 10.52
N GLU A 749 36.18 -18.53 9.79
CA GLU A 749 37.49 -18.10 10.26
C GLU A 749 37.76 -16.71 9.68
N ILE A 750 37.83 -15.69 10.54
CA ILE A 750 38.14 -14.32 10.13
C ILE A 750 39.60 -14.04 10.46
N ASP A 751 40.46 -14.06 9.43
CA ASP A 751 41.85 -13.63 9.55
C ASP A 751 41.91 -12.09 9.59
N PHE A 752 41.89 -11.55 10.80
CA PHE A 752 41.91 -10.11 11.05
C PHE A 752 43.15 -9.41 10.48
N GLU A 753 44.29 -10.10 10.42
CA GLU A 753 45.51 -9.49 9.87
C GLU A 753 45.47 -9.42 8.35
N SER A 754 44.92 -10.44 7.67
CA SER A 754 44.66 -10.39 6.23
C SER A 754 43.69 -9.26 5.87
N GLU A 755 42.60 -9.12 6.64
CA GLU A 755 41.58 -8.10 6.35
C GLU A 755 42.10 -6.68 6.65
N LYS A 756 42.87 -6.51 7.73
CA LYS A 756 43.56 -5.25 8.05
C LYS A 756 44.54 -4.85 6.95
N GLN A 757 45.27 -5.80 6.36
CA GLN A 757 46.14 -5.52 5.21
C GLN A 757 45.34 -5.12 3.97
N SER A 758 44.19 -5.75 3.72
CA SER A 758 43.28 -5.40 2.62
C SER A 758 42.77 -3.96 2.74
N TRP A 759 42.29 -3.57 3.93
CA TRP A 759 41.81 -2.21 4.19
C TRP A 759 42.93 -1.17 4.15
N ASN A 760 44.12 -1.48 4.66
CA ASN A 760 45.27 -0.59 4.53
C ASN A 760 45.66 -0.36 3.06
N LYS A 761 45.61 -1.40 2.22
CA LYS A 761 45.80 -1.26 0.76
C LYS A 761 44.70 -0.42 0.12
N PHE A 762 43.44 -0.56 0.57
CA PHE A 762 42.33 0.28 0.13
C PHE A 762 42.56 1.75 0.47
N TYR A 763 42.95 2.07 1.71
CA TYR A 763 43.24 3.45 2.11
C TYR A 763 44.44 4.04 1.33
N ASP A 764 45.49 3.26 1.11
CA ASP A 764 46.64 3.65 0.27
C ASP A 764 46.25 3.92 -1.20
N ARG A 765 45.39 3.07 -1.78
CA ARG A 765 44.90 3.19 -3.16
C ARG A 765 44.02 4.43 -3.33
N HIS A 766 43.12 4.68 -2.38
CA HIS A 766 42.17 5.79 -2.46
C HIS A 766 42.65 7.09 -1.80
N LYS A 767 43.91 7.12 -1.32
CA LYS A 767 44.55 8.29 -0.69
C LYS A 767 43.70 8.87 0.45
N ILE A 768 43.02 8.02 1.20
CA ILE A 768 42.18 8.42 2.34
C ILE A 768 43.11 8.86 3.46
N LYS A 769 42.97 10.11 3.90
CA LYS A 769 43.87 10.73 4.89
C LYS A 769 43.20 10.87 6.25
N ASP A 770 44.01 10.77 7.30
CA ASP A 770 43.60 11.07 8.66
C ASP A 770 43.53 12.59 8.92
N SER A 771 43.13 12.97 10.13
CA SER A 771 43.02 14.37 10.56
C SER A 771 44.36 15.11 10.60
N ALA A 772 45.49 14.41 10.54
CA ALA A 772 46.83 14.98 10.44
C ALA A 772 47.35 15.05 9.00
N GLY A 773 46.56 14.60 8.01
CA GLY A 773 46.89 14.65 6.59
C GLY A 773 47.75 13.49 6.08
N ASN A 774 48.01 12.48 6.91
CA ASN A 774 48.72 11.25 6.53
C ASN A 774 47.74 10.23 5.96
N ILE A 775 48.19 9.29 5.10
CA ILE A 775 47.30 8.21 4.64
C ILE A 775 46.90 7.36 5.85
N PHE A 776 45.59 7.23 6.05
CA PHE A 776 45.02 6.51 7.17
C PHE A 776 45.43 5.03 7.13
N LYS A 777 45.97 4.54 8.25
CA LYS A 777 46.26 3.12 8.45
C LYS A 777 45.55 2.63 9.70
N ILE A 778 45.01 1.42 9.64
CA ILE A 778 44.40 0.76 10.79
C ILE A 778 45.46 0.54 11.87
N PRO A 779 45.24 0.99 13.12
CA PRO A 779 46.19 0.84 14.22
C PRO A 779 46.61 -0.60 14.46
N GLU A 780 47.88 -0.83 14.78
CA GLU A 780 48.39 -2.19 14.98
C GLU A 780 47.76 -2.91 16.18
N ASN A 781 47.34 -2.15 17.18
CA ASN A 781 46.75 -2.61 18.43
C ASN A 781 45.20 -2.65 18.40
N LEU A 782 44.58 -2.65 17.22
CA LEU A 782 43.13 -2.76 17.12
C LEU A 782 42.67 -4.15 17.60
N GLN A 783 42.20 -4.22 18.84
CA GLN A 783 41.51 -5.38 19.38
C GLN A 783 40.01 -5.13 19.31
N LEU A 784 39.25 -6.14 18.88
CA LEU A 784 37.79 -6.08 18.99
C LEU A 784 37.42 -6.05 20.48
N THR A 785 36.53 -5.12 20.83
CA THR A 785 35.93 -5.14 22.18
C THR A 785 35.07 -6.39 22.33
N SER A 786 34.95 -6.91 23.56
CA SER A 786 34.10 -8.07 23.85
C SER A 786 32.67 -7.87 23.34
N GLU A 787 32.13 -6.65 23.44
CA GLU A 787 30.81 -6.28 22.93
C GLU A 787 30.72 -6.37 21.39
N SER A 788 31.77 -6.01 20.67
CA SER A 788 31.82 -6.10 19.20
C SER A 788 31.92 -7.55 18.72
N VAL A 789 32.66 -8.40 19.46
CA VAL A 789 32.73 -9.85 19.20
C VAL A 789 31.36 -10.50 19.45
N GLU A 790 30.65 -10.07 20.48
CA GLU A 790 29.34 -10.59 20.83
C GLU A 790 28.28 -10.20 19.79
N LYS A 791 28.27 -8.93 19.35
CA LYS A 791 27.43 -8.46 18.23
C LYS A 791 27.75 -9.18 16.91
N ALA A 792 29.02 -9.44 16.63
CA ALA A 792 29.42 -10.22 15.45
C ALA A 792 28.89 -11.65 15.52
N ARG A 793 28.96 -12.30 16.69
CA ARG A 793 28.39 -13.64 16.92
C ARG A 793 26.87 -13.66 16.75
N GLU A 794 26.16 -12.64 17.20
CA GLU A 794 24.71 -12.51 17.00
C GLU A 794 24.34 -12.35 15.53
N LEU A 795 25.07 -11.50 14.79
CA LEU A 795 24.88 -11.33 13.36
C LEU A 795 25.14 -12.64 12.59
N ILE A 796 26.23 -13.33 12.91
CA ILE A 796 26.60 -14.63 12.29
C ILE A 796 25.53 -15.70 12.55
N LYS A 797 24.97 -15.77 13.76
CA LYS A 797 23.83 -16.63 14.07
C LYS A 797 22.58 -16.27 13.27
N LYS A 798 22.32 -14.97 13.07
CA LYS A 798 21.18 -14.47 12.29
C LYS A 798 21.28 -14.85 10.81
N PHE A 799 22.48 -15.06 10.30
CA PHE A 799 22.75 -15.57 8.94
C PHE A 799 22.84 -17.10 8.85
N GLY A 800 22.62 -17.83 9.96
CA GLY A 800 22.50 -19.29 9.96
C GLY A 800 23.80 -20.07 10.20
N PHE A 801 24.84 -19.43 10.74
CA PHE A 801 26.11 -20.06 11.06
C PHE A 801 26.29 -20.29 12.57
N ASN A 802 26.96 -21.37 12.94
CA ASN A 802 26.90 -21.91 14.32
C ASN A 802 28.14 -21.58 15.18
N LYS A 803 29.25 -21.10 14.60
CA LYS A 803 30.50 -20.83 15.33
C LYS A 803 31.39 -19.81 14.61
N MET A 804 32.01 -18.92 15.38
CA MET A 804 33.08 -18.00 14.96
C MET A 804 34.33 -18.39 15.76
N MET A 805 35.45 -18.71 15.08
CA MET A 805 36.74 -18.96 15.73
C MET A 805 37.64 -17.74 15.64
#